data_AF-A0A086IZB6-F1
#
_entry.id   AF-A0A086IZB6-F1
#
_cell.length_a   1.000
_cell.length_b   1.000
_cell.length_c   1.000
_cell.angle_alpha   90.00
_cell.angle_beta   90.00
_cell.angle_gamma   90.00
#
_symmetry.space_group_name_H-M   'P 1'
#
loop_
_entity.id
_entity.type
_entity.pdbx_description
1 polymer ?
#
loop_
_entity_poly.entity_id
_entity_poly.type
_entity_poly.pdbx_seq_one_letter_code
_entity_poly.pdbx_strand_id
1 'polypeptide(L)'
;MDNCSVIILINCRLKKKSFFSFYMISRILLKIMMVQSVLTKISVDDIKEVHGTFIGEKQDMIINPEGPLNLLCGYIGHRNGYMHNKRFYSPEIETNYALSKKRLSSRNKQEYNFTRTPVNDKVYEDLDTKTPEDKYLSTYHMQLIKMFPSVNGDLSIEAGRADTLTNFLRAEHVKNHTKYILASLLLLSEGVDIKINIDNTGEKKKLVIKSKTDKEKVFVDVEMYAAGIDPFTNQHSDKITQKEASEIVNFYIRCRDKQFLKKEGKFAMPATREDFESGSFLNNAAFLIQTYIYEFIDTAQGYKEFVEAVYELLVDQMTKENSLSGKKKDKKNRIFSKLFLSKDTLSENIKYIRSLCNLVQAKNENAKFPFYNSSQLPQYTRVPQFKIDRTGFESSKTMYYSNCVETALLGLFCCLAYNPKTKKYETSHMGAGISDELKEFFKEYSRPTETTDFEMHKKWSKVVACLKNDKINYKQTKNELISGVANIFLAVAEITGEKKEILKLVKYIEEVCKKEDLNETQTERITNMMESIIKTLSYNKDVEVECASMEIGERSNGNVDIFTEISIKYTFDGVENGISLDVEEGHTGLTLLALSPCESVQIQENYQEIRNIYKSMDSYTGYIVTQYVTAELNNFKKNCFTHLNDFKEKIDTILNEKTKNICKMFLIGKLIDTDRKMAIIDAFMIYTIEEYLAPNDPLTRFTSNILGSLTLNDSITWCQVIKMLPFHGNWQKYFPKLGFKPGEHLSEVEIFQLDLSYVYQSIVIHYPVSFSVKTLCNYLKIDMVNRNLHYSLLYSSANRELFNTIQNEGSIRDLLEIRSVIEETKKTDDLGWTNFVYISWFIHACTNLRPTSSEFLKLTYNFICKDDLQSTDRFKDGLFDSHIKKTFYTLKEKKSLLCSEDDIISVIAYSRLLNYFESSISPEYLNNPIQVRWRYII
;
A
#
# COMPACT_ATOMS: atom_id res chain seq x y z
N MET A 1 -79.34 -29.42 0.02
CA MET A 1 -78.21 -29.45 0.98
C MET A 1 -76.90 -29.86 0.32
N ASP A 2 -76.90 -30.07 -0.99
CA ASP A 2 -75.76 -29.79 -1.87
C ASP A 2 -75.57 -28.27 -2.03
N ASN A 3 -74.31 -27.82 -2.04
CA ASN A 3 -73.76 -26.54 -2.54
C ASN A 3 -72.73 -25.87 -1.61
N CYS A 4 -72.71 -26.13 -0.30
CA CYS A 4 -71.69 -25.53 0.58
C CYS A 4 -70.32 -26.23 0.49
N SER A 5 -70.28 -27.56 0.34
CA SER A 5 -69.03 -28.32 0.39
C SER A 5 -68.16 -28.16 -0.88
N VAL A 6 -68.79 -27.94 -2.04
CA VAL A 6 -68.08 -27.78 -3.32
C VAL A 6 -67.47 -26.38 -3.45
N ILE A 7 -68.14 -25.34 -2.95
CA ILE A 7 -67.62 -23.95 -2.98
C ILE A 7 -66.40 -23.79 -2.06
N ILE A 8 -66.35 -24.48 -0.91
CA ILE A 8 -65.19 -24.45 0.00
C ILE A 8 -63.96 -25.16 -0.59
N LEU A 9 -64.16 -26.28 -1.30
CA LEU A 9 -63.08 -27.02 -1.97
C LEU A 9 -62.51 -26.27 -3.19
N ILE A 10 -63.36 -25.57 -3.96
CA ILE A 10 -62.93 -24.73 -5.09
C ILE A 10 -62.19 -23.47 -4.57
N ASN A 11 -62.66 -22.82 -3.50
CA ASN A 11 -61.97 -21.68 -2.88
C ASN A 11 -60.63 -22.07 -2.23
N CYS A 12 -60.51 -23.25 -1.63
CA CYS A 12 -59.24 -23.74 -1.10
C CYS A 12 -58.22 -24.10 -2.21
N ARG A 13 -58.68 -24.64 -3.35
CA ARG A 13 -57.79 -24.91 -4.51
C ARG A 13 -57.37 -23.65 -5.25
N LEU A 14 -58.25 -22.66 -5.39
CA LEU A 14 -57.91 -21.35 -5.97
C LEU A 14 -56.98 -20.53 -5.06
N LYS A 15 -57.21 -20.53 -3.73
CA LYS A 15 -56.27 -19.94 -2.76
C LYS A 15 -54.92 -20.67 -2.75
N LYS A 16 -54.87 -22.01 -2.83
CA LYS A 16 -53.58 -22.73 -2.92
C LYS A 16 -52.83 -22.46 -4.23
N LYS A 17 -53.51 -22.35 -5.38
CA LYS A 17 -52.84 -21.98 -6.65
C LYS A 17 -52.40 -20.51 -6.68
N SER A 18 -53.19 -19.60 -6.10
CA SER A 18 -52.81 -18.18 -5.91
C SER A 18 -51.64 -18.04 -4.93
N PHE A 19 -51.63 -18.80 -3.82
CA PHE A 19 -50.55 -18.78 -2.83
C PHE A 19 -49.28 -19.48 -3.35
N PHE A 20 -49.37 -20.55 -4.15
CA PHE A 20 -48.21 -21.16 -4.82
C PHE A 20 -47.65 -20.28 -5.94
N SER A 21 -48.52 -19.59 -6.70
CA SER A 21 -48.13 -18.61 -7.70
C SER A 21 -47.46 -17.39 -7.05
N PHE A 22 -48.04 -16.84 -5.99
CA PHE A 22 -47.47 -15.75 -5.21
C PHE A 22 -46.18 -16.20 -4.54
N TYR A 23 -46.09 -17.40 -3.96
CA TYR A 23 -44.86 -17.95 -3.35
C TYR A 23 -43.76 -18.25 -4.38
N MET A 24 -44.11 -18.70 -5.59
CA MET A 24 -43.16 -18.86 -6.71
C MET A 24 -42.69 -17.51 -7.26
N ILE A 25 -43.59 -16.55 -7.44
CA ILE A 25 -43.26 -15.18 -7.87
C ILE A 25 -42.45 -14.46 -6.78
N SER A 26 -42.77 -14.63 -5.51
CA SER A 26 -41.99 -14.16 -4.37
C SER A 26 -40.64 -14.86 -4.27
N ARG A 27 -40.52 -16.16 -4.58
CA ARG A 27 -39.21 -16.85 -4.67
C ARG A 27 -38.41 -16.40 -5.89
N ILE A 28 -39.04 -16.12 -7.02
CA ILE A 28 -38.36 -15.59 -8.21
C ILE A 28 -37.92 -14.14 -7.96
N LEU A 29 -38.76 -13.33 -7.31
CA LEU A 29 -38.41 -11.97 -6.86
C LEU A 29 -37.29 -12.04 -5.82
N LEU A 30 -37.39 -12.86 -4.77
CA LEU A 30 -36.30 -13.10 -3.79
C LEU A 30 -35.01 -13.56 -4.48
N LYS A 31 -35.09 -14.43 -5.50
CA LYS A 31 -33.93 -14.87 -6.29
C LYS A 31 -33.31 -13.76 -7.14
N ILE A 32 -34.11 -12.87 -7.74
CA ILE A 32 -33.63 -11.67 -8.47
C ILE A 32 -33.04 -10.66 -7.47
N MET A 33 -33.56 -10.67 -6.25
CA MET A 33 -33.23 -9.71 -5.21
C MET A 33 -31.92 -10.02 -4.46
N MET A 34 -31.44 -11.27 -4.49
CA MET A 34 -30.22 -11.76 -3.84
C MET A 34 -28.92 -11.57 -4.65
N VAL A 35 -29.00 -11.09 -5.89
CA VAL A 35 -27.86 -10.86 -6.79
C VAL A 35 -27.10 -9.55 -6.47
N GLN A 36 -27.65 -8.65 -5.66
CA GLN A 36 -27.19 -7.26 -5.54
C GLN A 36 -26.23 -6.96 -4.37
N SER A 37 -25.38 -7.88 -3.93
CA SER A 37 -24.51 -7.62 -2.76
C SER A 37 -23.04 -7.88 -2.91
N VAL A 38 -22.51 -8.00 -4.13
CA VAL A 38 -21.13 -8.46 -4.26
C VAL A 38 -20.43 -7.77 -5.41
N LEU A 39 -19.36 -7.07 -5.06
CA LEU A 39 -18.71 -6.11 -5.94
C LEU A 39 -17.87 -6.78 -6.99
N THR A 40 -18.07 -6.30 -8.20
CA THR A 40 -17.35 -6.62 -9.42
C THR A 40 -16.96 -5.29 -10.00
N LYS A 41 -15.70 -5.05 -10.34
CA LYS A 41 -15.36 -3.74 -10.88
C LYS A 41 -15.80 -3.66 -12.35
N ILE A 42 -16.47 -2.56 -12.68
CA ILE A 42 -16.86 -2.22 -14.06
C ILE A 42 -15.61 -2.27 -14.95
N SER A 43 -15.66 -3.11 -15.98
CA SER A 43 -14.57 -3.26 -16.96
C SER A 43 -14.53 -2.06 -17.93
N VAL A 44 -13.44 -1.89 -18.68
CA VAL A 44 -13.38 -0.82 -19.69
C VAL A 44 -14.45 -0.99 -20.79
N ASP A 45 -14.86 -2.23 -21.11
CA ASP A 45 -15.96 -2.50 -22.04
C ASP A 45 -17.32 -2.09 -21.47
N ASP A 46 -17.56 -2.33 -20.18
CA ASP A 46 -18.77 -1.84 -19.50
C ASP A 46 -18.81 -0.31 -19.48
N ILE A 47 -17.66 0.36 -19.24
CA ILE A 47 -17.55 1.83 -19.31
C ILE A 47 -17.94 2.32 -20.71
N LYS A 48 -17.47 1.65 -21.76
CA LYS A 48 -17.84 1.97 -23.14
C LYS A 48 -19.33 1.81 -23.39
N GLU A 49 -19.94 0.75 -22.88
CA GLU A 49 -21.38 0.52 -22.98
C GLU A 49 -22.19 1.64 -22.30
N VAL A 50 -21.80 2.01 -21.07
CA VAL A 50 -22.44 3.08 -20.29
C VAL A 50 -22.35 4.42 -21.02
N HIS A 51 -21.17 4.80 -21.50
CA HIS A 51 -20.98 6.08 -22.19
C HIS A 51 -21.65 6.15 -23.56
N GLY A 52 -21.91 5.01 -24.21
CA GLY A 52 -22.67 4.94 -25.45
C GLY A 52 -24.18 5.03 -25.27
N THR A 53 -24.68 5.05 -24.04
CA THR A 53 -26.12 5.04 -23.74
C THR A 53 -26.71 6.45 -23.79
N PHE A 54 -27.90 6.57 -24.38
CA PHE A 54 -28.65 7.83 -24.40
C PHE A 54 -29.50 7.98 -23.15
N ILE A 55 -29.61 9.23 -22.67
CA ILE A 55 -30.15 9.56 -21.35
C ILE A 55 -31.37 10.46 -21.49
N GLY A 56 -32.31 10.32 -20.56
CA GLY A 56 -33.51 11.14 -20.44
C GLY A 56 -34.66 10.72 -21.34
N GLU A 57 -35.83 11.31 -21.12
CA GLU A 57 -37.08 10.93 -21.82
C GLU A 57 -36.98 10.99 -23.35
N LYS A 58 -36.23 11.96 -23.89
CA LYS A 58 -36.03 12.15 -25.33
C LYS A 58 -34.86 11.36 -25.90
N GLN A 59 -34.06 10.72 -25.04
CA GLN A 59 -32.85 9.98 -25.42
C GLN A 59 -31.92 10.86 -26.28
N ASP A 60 -31.76 12.12 -25.88
CA ASP A 60 -31.00 13.16 -26.59
C ASP A 60 -29.75 13.61 -25.85
N MET A 61 -29.46 13.02 -24.69
CA MET A 61 -28.32 13.36 -23.87
C MET A 61 -27.34 12.20 -23.74
N ILE A 62 -26.06 12.51 -23.54
CA ILE A 62 -24.97 11.56 -23.22
C ILE A 62 -24.19 12.05 -22.01
N ILE A 63 -23.41 11.18 -21.38
CA ILE A 63 -22.49 11.55 -20.30
C ILE A 63 -21.41 12.49 -20.84
N ASN A 64 -21.17 13.60 -20.14
CA ASN A 64 -20.03 14.46 -20.44
C ASN A 64 -18.71 13.74 -20.05
N PRO A 65 -17.76 13.49 -20.98
CA PRO A 65 -16.48 12.85 -20.66
C PRO A 65 -15.58 13.67 -19.73
N GLU A 66 -15.77 14.98 -19.63
CA GLU A 66 -15.06 15.84 -18.67
C GLU A 66 -15.78 15.93 -17.32
N GLY A 67 -16.98 15.32 -17.23
CA GLY A 67 -17.87 15.39 -16.09
C GLY A 67 -17.58 14.36 -15.00
N PRO A 68 -18.16 14.56 -13.80
CA PRO A 68 -17.99 13.66 -12.65
C PRO A 68 -18.74 12.33 -12.79
N LEU A 69 -19.56 12.16 -13.84
CA LEU A 69 -20.19 10.87 -14.18
C LEU A 69 -19.28 9.98 -15.03
N ASN A 70 -18.15 10.50 -15.53
CA ASN A 70 -17.21 9.71 -16.30
C ASN A 70 -16.54 8.65 -15.41
N LEU A 71 -16.91 7.39 -15.63
CA LEU A 71 -16.40 6.23 -14.92
C LEU A 71 -14.89 6.02 -15.05
N LEU A 72 -14.28 6.54 -16.12
CA LEU A 72 -12.82 6.45 -16.31
C LEU A 72 -12.05 7.09 -15.16
N CYS A 73 -12.57 8.16 -14.56
CA CYS A 73 -11.93 8.80 -13.41
C CYS A 73 -11.86 7.87 -12.19
N GLY A 74 -12.92 7.10 -11.93
CA GLY A 74 -12.95 6.08 -10.88
C GLY A 74 -11.98 4.93 -11.19
N TYR A 75 -12.04 4.39 -12.41
CA TYR A 75 -11.16 3.32 -12.87
C TYR A 75 -9.67 3.69 -12.79
N ILE A 76 -9.28 4.88 -13.28
CA ILE A 76 -7.89 5.34 -13.25
C ILE A 76 -7.46 5.71 -11.83
N GLY A 77 -8.34 6.38 -11.06
CA GLY A 77 -8.07 6.72 -9.66
C GLY A 77 -7.82 5.48 -8.79
N HIS A 78 -8.56 4.40 -9.06
CA HIS A 78 -8.37 3.09 -8.43
C HIS A 78 -7.00 2.50 -8.79
N ARG A 79 -6.64 2.46 -10.08
CA ARG A 79 -5.35 1.94 -10.55
C ARG A 79 -4.16 2.71 -10.00
N ASN A 80 -4.25 4.03 -9.92
CA ASN A 80 -3.22 4.88 -9.31
C ASN A 80 -3.21 4.81 -7.77
N GLY A 81 -4.23 4.22 -7.15
CA GLY A 81 -4.27 3.99 -5.71
C GLY A 81 -4.53 5.23 -4.87
N TYR A 82 -5.16 6.27 -5.41
CA TYR A 82 -5.36 7.54 -4.70
C TYR A 82 -6.18 7.36 -3.41
N MET A 83 -7.27 6.59 -3.47
CA MET A 83 -8.08 6.30 -2.28
C MET A 83 -7.36 5.35 -1.31
N HIS A 84 -6.58 4.39 -1.81
CA HIS A 84 -5.75 3.52 -0.97
C HIS A 84 -4.77 4.37 -0.16
N ASN A 85 -3.98 5.22 -0.83
CA ASN A 85 -3.01 6.08 -0.18
C ASN A 85 -3.68 7.01 0.85
N LYS A 86 -4.84 7.58 0.50
CA LYS A 86 -5.63 8.40 1.42
C LYS A 86 -6.12 7.63 2.64
N ARG A 87 -6.66 6.43 2.47
CA ARG A 87 -7.22 5.64 3.57
C ARG A 87 -6.16 5.20 4.57
N PHE A 88 -4.95 4.88 4.10
CA PHE A 88 -3.92 4.28 4.96
C PHE A 88 -2.87 5.25 5.48
N TYR A 89 -2.61 6.35 4.77
CA TYR A 89 -1.48 7.22 5.09
C TYR A 89 -1.88 8.66 5.46
N SER A 90 -3.14 9.07 5.29
CA SER A 90 -3.58 10.42 5.66
C SER A 90 -3.22 10.78 7.11
N PRO A 91 -2.63 11.96 7.36
CA PRO A 91 -2.23 12.38 8.70
C PRO A 91 -3.41 12.66 9.64
N GLU A 92 -4.61 12.82 9.10
CA GLU A 92 -5.86 12.93 9.86
C GLU A 92 -6.37 11.59 10.39
N ILE A 93 -5.80 10.47 9.93
CA ILE A 93 -6.12 9.12 10.41
C ILE A 93 -5.01 8.67 11.34
N GLU A 94 -5.40 8.16 12.51
CA GLU A 94 -4.49 7.48 13.41
C GLU A 94 -4.52 5.98 13.12
N THR A 95 -3.42 5.46 12.55
CA THR A 95 -3.26 4.03 12.31
C THR A 95 -3.11 3.28 13.64
N ASN A 96 -3.91 2.23 13.81
CA ASN A 96 -3.81 1.35 14.97
C ASN A 96 -2.73 0.29 14.76
N TYR A 97 -1.56 0.53 15.34
CA TYR A 97 -0.45 -0.41 15.39
C TYR A 97 0.35 -0.25 16.69
N ALA A 98 1.07 -1.29 17.07
CA ALA A 98 2.02 -1.25 18.16
C ALA A 98 3.12 -2.30 17.96
N LEU A 99 4.35 -1.93 18.32
CA LEU A 99 5.47 -2.85 18.45
C LEU A 99 5.80 -3.01 19.93
N SER A 100 6.05 -4.24 20.38
CA SER A 100 6.50 -4.52 21.74
C SER A 100 7.56 -5.62 21.74
N LYS A 101 8.43 -5.61 22.76
CA LYS A 101 9.47 -6.64 22.92
C LYS A 101 8.84 -7.93 23.44
N LYS A 102 9.18 -9.06 22.80
CA LYS A 102 8.71 -10.41 23.17
C LYS A 102 9.68 -11.10 24.12
N ARG A 103 10.74 -11.70 23.57
CA ARG A 103 11.82 -12.38 24.29
C ARG A 103 13.12 -12.28 23.49
N LEU A 104 14.24 -12.67 24.09
CA LEU A 104 15.48 -12.88 23.36
C LEU A 104 15.46 -14.28 22.73
N SER A 105 15.86 -14.36 21.46
CA SER A 105 16.11 -15.63 20.77
C SER A 105 17.37 -16.31 21.32
N SER A 106 17.58 -17.58 20.93
CA SER A 106 18.79 -18.35 21.30
C SER A 106 20.10 -17.73 20.81
N ARG A 107 20.05 -16.82 19.82
CA ARG A 107 21.19 -16.05 19.31
C ARG A 107 21.30 -14.66 19.95
N ASN A 108 20.62 -14.42 21.08
CA ASN A 108 20.51 -13.13 21.77
C ASN A 108 19.95 -11.98 20.90
N LYS A 109 19.22 -12.29 19.81
CA LYS A 109 18.47 -11.29 19.05
C LYS A 109 17.13 -11.01 19.73
N GLN A 110 16.72 -9.75 19.80
CA GLN A 110 15.40 -9.36 20.31
C GLN A 110 14.31 -9.79 19.33
N GLU A 111 13.34 -10.57 19.79
CA GLU A 111 12.10 -10.85 19.05
C GLU A 111 11.05 -9.79 19.39
N TYR A 112 10.27 -9.36 18.41
CA TYR A 112 9.20 -8.38 18.59
C TYR A 112 7.83 -8.99 18.34
N ASN A 113 6.84 -8.52 19.10
CA ASN A 113 5.44 -8.67 18.77
C ASN A 113 4.99 -7.39 18.06
N PHE A 114 4.60 -7.52 16.80
CA PHE A 114 3.98 -6.45 16.05
C PHE A 114 2.48 -6.71 15.95
N THR A 115 1.68 -5.66 16.16
CA THR A 115 0.23 -5.72 15.96
C THR A 115 -0.18 -4.59 15.04
N ARG A 116 -1.01 -4.91 14.05
CA ARG A 116 -1.65 -3.96 13.15
C ARG A 116 -3.12 -4.32 13.07
N THR A 117 -4.00 -3.41 13.49
CA THR A 117 -5.46 -3.69 13.52
C THR A 117 -6.25 -2.64 12.72
N PRO A 118 -6.32 -2.77 11.38
CA PRO A 118 -6.94 -1.78 10.47
C PRO A 118 -8.38 -1.38 10.80
N VAL A 119 -9.15 -2.32 11.36
CA VAL A 119 -10.54 -2.08 11.81
C VAL A 119 -10.62 -1.06 12.95
N ASN A 120 -9.54 -0.86 13.70
CA ASN A 120 -9.44 0.06 14.84
C ASN A 120 -8.83 1.42 14.46
N ASP A 121 -8.53 1.66 13.18
CA ASP A 121 -8.10 2.98 12.72
C ASP A 121 -9.20 4.01 13.01
N LYS A 122 -8.79 5.17 13.51
CA LYS A 122 -9.71 6.24 13.90
C LYS A 122 -9.22 7.59 13.40
N VAL A 123 -10.06 8.60 13.47
CA VAL A 123 -9.61 9.97 13.23
C VAL A 123 -8.68 10.37 14.37
N TYR A 124 -7.57 11.03 14.04
CA TYR A 124 -6.60 11.51 15.01
C TYR A 124 -7.26 12.48 16.00
N GLU A 125 -7.16 12.18 17.30
CA GLU A 125 -7.95 12.86 18.34
C GLU A 125 -7.57 14.34 18.49
N ASP A 126 -6.28 14.67 18.44
CA ASP A 126 -5.78 16.05 18.60
C ASP A 126 -5.71 16.82 17.27
N LEU A 127 -6.63 16.57 16.33
CA LEU A 127 -6.75 17.43 15.17
C LEU A 127 -7.10 18.85 15.63
N ASP A 128 -6.33 19.85 15.17
CA ASP A 128 -6.72 21.24 15.37
C ASP A 128 -8.07 21.42 14.69
N THR A 129 -9.11 21.77 15.44
CA THR A 129 -10.46 22.00 14.90
C THR A 129 -10.86 23.46 15.03
N LYS A 130 -9.88 24.38 15.11
CA LYS A 130 -10.13 25.82 15.25
C LYS A 130 -10.77 26.42 14.00
N THR A 131 -10.35 25.98 12.80
CA THR A 131 -10.90 26.52 11.54
C THR A 131 -12.06 25.68 11.00
N PRO A 132 -12.98 26.27 10.21
CA PRO A 132 -14.02 25.51 9.49
C PRO A 132 -13.46 24.41 8.58
N GLU A 133 -12.30 24.64 7.97
CA GLU A 133 -11.57 23.71 7.12
C GLU A 133 -11.09 22.51 7.91
N ASP A 134 -10.52 22.71 9.11
CA ASP A 134 -9.99 21.61 9.89
C ASP A 134 -11.11 20.77 10.53
N LYS A 135 -12.22 21.41 10.97
CA LYS A 135 -13.45 20.70 11.37
C LYS A 135 -13.98 19.84 10.23
N TYR A 136 -13.91 20.36 9.00
CA TYR A 136 -14.28 19.61 7.82
C TYR A 136 -13.33 18.43 7.59
N LEU A 137 -12.02 18.60 7.67
CA LEU A 137 -11.05 17.52 7.48
C LEU A 137 -11.24 16.39 8.49
N SER A 138 -11.45 16.71 9.76
CA SER A 138 -11.78 15.71 10.79
C SER A 138 -13.05 14.93 10.44
N THR A 139 -14.13 15.65 10.07
CA THR A 139 -15.41 15.01 9.70
C THR A 139 -15.29 14.20 8.41
N TYR A 140 -14.54 14.70 7.43
CA TYR A 140 -14.26 14.06 6.15
C TYR A 140 -13.57 12.72 6.36
N HIS A 141 -12.47 12.69 7.13
CA HIS A 141 -11.73 11.46 7.37
C HIS A 141 -12.51 10.46 8.24
N MET A 142 -13.40 10.94 9.13
CA MET A 142 -14.36 10.08 9.81
C MET A 142 -15.31 9.38 8.81
N GLN A 143 -15.83 10.12 7.83
CA GLN A 143 -16.68 9.50 6.79
C GLN A 143 -15.86 8.62 5.85
N LEU A 144 -14.62 8.98 5.53
CA LEU A 144 -13.73 8.18 4.71
C LEU A 144 -13.50 6.80 5.34
N ILE A 145 -13.21 6.72 6.65
CA ILE A 145 -13.04 5.43 7.37
C ILE A 145 -14.32 4.59 7.34
N LYS A 146 -15.50 5.23 7.45
CA LYS A 146 -16.81 4.55 7.43
C LYS A 146 -17.21 4.06 6.04
N MET A 147 -16.93 4.85 5.00
CA MET A 147 -17.24 4.53 3.62
C MET A 147 -16.24 3.54 3.01
N PHE A 148 -14.98 3.60 3.48
CA PHE A 148 -13.89 2.72 3.07
C PHE A 148 -13.28 1.99 4.28
N PRO A 149 -14.05 1.08 4.92
CA PRO A 149 -13.52 0.21 5.95
C PRO A 149 -12.35 -0.63 5.42
N SER A 150 -11.42 -0.94 6.31
CA SER A 150 -10.34 -1.88 6.04
C SER A 150 -10.30 -2.85 7.21
N VAL A 151 -10.96 -4.00 7.09
CA VAL A 151 -11.00 -4.97 8.20
C VAL A 151 -9.68 -5.74 8.27
N ASN A 152 -9.13 -6.13 7.12
CA ASN A 152 -7.95 -6.99 7.00
C ASN A 152 -6.73 -6.27 6.40
N GLY A 153 -6.74 -4.94 6.26
CA GLY A 153 -5.60 -4.18 5.70
C GLY A 153 -5.74 -3.80 4.23
N ASP A 154 -6.76 -4.31 3.53
CA ASP A 154 -7.10 -3.90 2.17
C ASP A 154 -8.14 -2.78 2.11
N LEU A 155 -8.11 -2.00 1.03
CA LEU A 155 -9.14 -1.01 0.74
C LEU A 155 -10.45 -1.74 0.37
N SER A 156 -11.53 -1.47 1.10
CA SER A 156 -12.83 -2.07 0.85
C SER A 156 -13.96 -1.10 1.19
N ILE A 157 -15.15 -1.32 0.63
CA ILE A 157 -16.39 -0.69 1.12
C ILE A 157 -17.22 -1.66 1.99
N GLU A 158 -16.70 -2.87 2.22
CA GLU A 158 -17.31 -3.92 3.04
C GLU A 158 -16.81 -3.82 4.49
N ALA A 159 -17.74 -3.88 5.44
CA ALA A 159 -17.43 -3.91 6.85
C ALA A 159 -18.21 -5.03 7.55
N GLY A 160 -17.64 -5.57 8.62
CA GLY A 160 -18.32 -6.53 9.50
C GLY A 160 -19.46 -5.91 10.34
N ARG A 161 -19.57 -4.57 10.37
CA ARG A 161 -20.62 -3.85 11.11
C ARG A 161 -21.92 -3.78 10.34
N ALA A 162 -23.05 -3.91 11.03
CA ALA A 162 -24.36 -4.03 10.41
C ALA A 162 -25.04 -2.70 10.02
N ASP A 163 -24.56 -1.55 10.47
CA ASP A 163 -25.18 -0.23 10.29
C ASP A 163 -24.53 0.66 9.21
N THR A 164 -23.69 0.06 8.36
CA THR A 164 -22.87 0.72 7.33
C THR A 164 -23.71 1.22 6.15
N LEU A 165 -23.20 2.23 5.42
CA LEU A 165 -23.85 2.73 4.21
C LEU A 165 -24.05 1.62 3.16
N THR A 166 -23.04 0.78 2.96
CA THR A 166 -23.07 -0.32 1.99
C THR A 166 -24.19 -1.31 2.31
N ASN A 167 -24.34 -1.69 3.58
CA ASN A 167 -25.42 -2.58 4.02
C ASN A 167 -26.79 -1.94 3.86
N PHE A 168 -26.93 -0.66 4.23
CA PHE A 168 -28.17 0.09 4.04
C PHE A 168 -28.58 0.16 2.57
N LEU A 169 -27.68 0.53 1.66
CA LEU A 169 -27.97 0.64 0.22
C LEU A 169 -28.28 -0.72 -0.43
N ARG A 170 -27.81 -1.82 0.16
CA ARG A 170 -28.12 -3.18 -0.31
C ARG A 170 -29.32 -3.81 0.39
N ALA A 171 -29.91 -3.13 1.36
CA ALA A 171 -31.06 -3.65 2.08
C ALA A 171 -32.26 -3.80 1.14
N GLU A 172 -33.07 -4.82 1.38
CA GLU A 172 -34.07 -5.30 0.43
C GLU A 172 -35.12 -4.23 0.07
N HIS A 173 -35.57 -3.49 1.08
CA HIS A 173 -36.51 -2.38 0.96
C HIS A 173 -35.87 -1.08 0.45
N VAL A 174 -34.54 -1.00 0.36
CA VAL A 174 -33.82 0.22 -0.03
C VAL A 174 -33.28 0.14 -1.45
N LYS A 175 -32.86 -1.04 -1.91
CA LYS A 175 -32.09 -1.21 -3.15
C LYS A 175 -32.70 -0.59 -4.42
N ASN A 176 -34.03 -0.60 -4.54
CA ASN A 176 -34.73 0.01 -5.68
C ASN A 176 -34.60 1.55 -5.68
N HIS A 177 -34.32 2.13 -4.51
CA HIS A 177 -34.08 3.55 -4.26
C HIS A 177 -32.60 3.91 -4.24
N THR A 178 -31.68 2.94 -4.22
CA THR A 178 -30.23 3.17 -4.09
C THR A 178 -29.68 4.10 -5.15
N LYS A 179 -30.13 3.97 -6.39
CA LYS A 179 -29.78 4.89 -7.48
C LYS A 179 -30.07 6.36 -7.16
N TYR A 180 -31.25 6.65 -6.60
CA TYR A 180 -31.63 8.02 -6.21
C TYR A 180 -30.88 8.51 -4.97
N ILE A 181 -30.56 7.62 -4.02
CA ILE A 181 -29.75 7.97 -2.84
C ILE A 181 -28.33 8.35 -3.28
N LEU A 182 -27.65 7.50 -4.06
CA LEU A 182 -26.32 7.78 -4.59
C LEU A 182 -26.31 9.04 -5.47
N ALA A 183 -27.31 9.20 -6.35
CA ALA A 183 -27.46 10.37 -7.19
C ALA A 183 -27.60 11.66 -6.37
N SER A 184 -28.36 11.60 -5.27
CA SER A 184 -28.51 12.73 -4.34
C SER A 184 -27.20 13.10 -3.67
N LEU A 185 -26.40 12.11 -3.21
CA LEU A 185 -25.10 12.37 -2.60
C LEU A 185 -24.10 12.97 -3.60
N LEU A 186 -24.05 12.47 -4.84
CA LEU A 186 -23.26 13.06 -5.91
C LEU A 186 -23.67 14.50 -6.17
N LEU A 187 -24.96 14.76 -6.40
CA LEU A 187 -25.48 16.09 -6.70
C LEU A 187 -25.25 17.08 -5.55
N LEU A 188 -25.39 16.66 -4.30
CA LEU A 188 -25.02 17.46 -3.12
C LEU A 188 -23.54 17.83 -3.12
N SER A 189 -22.65 16.90 -3.47
CA SER A 189 -21.21 17.15 -3.56
C SER A 189 -20.85 18.17 -4.67
N GLU A 190 -21.67 18.22 -5.74
CA GLU A 190 -21.57 19.21 -6.82
C GLU A 190 -22.26 20.55 -6.48
N GLY A 191 -22.80 20.69 -5.25
CA GLY A 191 -23.44 21.91 -4.77
C GLY A 191 -24.85 22.15 -5.33
N VAL A 192 -25.53 21.08 -5.75
CA VAL A 192 -26.96 21.08 -6.10
C VAL A 192 -27.77 20.92 -4.83
N ASP A 193 -28.84 21.70 -4.72
CA ASP A 193 -29.71 21.67 -3.56
C ASP A 193 -30.80 20.61 -3.75
N ILE A 194 -30.61 19.41 -3.20
CA ILE A 194 -31.61 18.32 -3.24
C ILE A 194 -32.45 18.35 -1.95
N LYS A 195 -33.77 18.14 -2.04
CA LYS A 195 -34.67 18.01 -0.87
C LYS A 195 -34.55 16.61 -0.24
N ILE A 196 -33.36 16.30 0.27
CA ILE A 196 -33.06 15.09 1.02
C ILE A 196 -33.03 15.43 2.52
N ASN A 197 -33.69 14.63 3.34
CA ASN A 197 -33.69 14.78 4.79
C ASN A 197 -33.83 13.43 5.50
N ILE A 198 -33.37 13.40 6.75
CA ILE A 198 -33.61 12.30 7.69
C ILE A 198 -34.75 12.73 8.61
N ASP A 199 -35.91 12.12 8.42
CA ASP A 199 -37.09 12.37 9.23
C ASP A 199 -36.99 11.60 10.56
N ASN A 200 -37.08 12.34 11.67
CA ASN A 200 -37.02 11.82 13.04
C ASN A 200 -38.38 11.96 13.76
N THR A 201 -39.46 12.31 13.06
CA THR A 201 -40.76 12.64 13.69
C THR A 201 -41.58 11.41 14.10
N GLY A 202 -41.28 10.23 13.58
CA GLY A 202 -41.90 8.96 13.98
C GLY A 202 -41.01 8.08 14.87
N GLU A 203 -41.53 6.94 15.33
CA GLU A 203 -40.75 5.93 16.10
C GLU A 203 -39.53 5.40 15.33
N LYS A 204 -39.60 5.45 13.99
CA LYS A 204 -38.58 4.96 13.08
C LYS A 204 -38.01 6.10 12.25
N LYS A 205 -36.68 6.22 12.22
CA LYS A 205 -35.98 7.17 11.33
C LYS A 205 -36.19 6.80 9.87
N LYS A 206 -36.45 7.79 9.02
CA LYS A 206 -36.65 7.60 7.58
C LYS A 206 -35.76 8.49 6.76
N LEU A 207 -35.25 7.98 5.65
CA LEU A 207 -34.59 8.78 4.62
C LEU A 207 -35.62 9.16 3.57
N VAL A 208 -35.80 10.46 3.34
CA VAL A 208 -36.80 10.98 2.42
C VAL A 208 -36.17 11.91 1.39
N ILE A 209 -36.45 11.67 0.10
CA ILE A 209 -36.07 12.54 -1.02
C ILE A 209 -37.35 12.97 -1.75
N LYS A 210 -37.68 14.27 -1.65
CA LYS A 210 -38.91 14.83 -2.22
C LYS A 210 -38.61 15.61 -3.51
N SER A 211 -39.59 15.65 -4.41
CA SER A 211 -39.51 16.52 -5.58
C SER A 211 -39.53 18.01 -5.19
N LYS A 212 -38.81 18.81 -5.98
CA LYS A 212 -38.83 20.27 -5.91
C LYS A 212 -39.97 20.87 -6.71
N THR A 213 -40.27 20.29 -7.87
CA THR A 213 -41.28 20.79 -8.81
C THR A 213 -42.68 20.26 -8.53
N ASP A 214 -42.80 19.05 -7.98
CA ASP A 214 -44.04 18.38 -7.69
C ASP A 214 -44.12 18.10 -6.17
N LYS A 215 -45.21 18.54 -5.52
CA LYS A 215 -45.37 18.35 -4.08
C LYS A 215 -45.78 16.93 -3.71
N GLU A 216 -46.39 16.19 -4.63
CA GLU A 216 -46.87 14.83 -4.40
C GLU A 216 -45.81 13.78 -4.76
N LYS A 217 -44.89 14.11 -5.67
CA LYS A 217 -43.81 13.21 -6.05
C LYS A 217 -42.74 13.06 -4.95
N VAL A 218 -42.54 11.82 -4.53
CA VAL A 218 -41.47 11.40 -3.60
C VAL A 218 -40.61 10.35 -4.31
N PHE A 219 -39.30 10.62 -4.42
CA PHE A 219 -38.35 9.71 -5.07
C PHE A 219 -37.94 8.58 -4.13
N VAL A 220 -37.77 8.89 -2.84
CA VAL A 220 -37.35 7.93 -1.81
C VAL A 220 -38.10 8.24 -0.52
N ASP A 221 -38.69 7.22 0.09
CA ASP A 221 -39.23 7.22 1.45
C ASP A 221 -38.98 5.82 2.02
N VAL A 222 -37.85 5.65 2.71
CA VAL A 222 -37.40 4.35 3.22
C VAL A 222 -37.02 4.43 4.69
N GLU A 223 -37.37 3.37 5.44
CA GLU A 223 -36.96 3.24 6.83
C GLU A 223 -35.45 2.98 6.94
N MET A 224 -34.77 3.66 7.87
CA MET A 224 -33.33 3.52 8.11
C MET A 224 -33.00 2.35 9.05
N TYR A 225 -33.51 1.16 8.71
CA TYR A 225 -33.23 -0.10 9.39
C TYR A 225 -32.80 -1.15 8.37
N ALA A 226 -32.01 -2.14 8.78
CA ALA A 226 -31.73 -3.32 7.97
C ALA A 226 -31.63 -4.57 8.86
N ALA A 227 -31.83 -5.74 8.26
CA ALA A 227 -31.56 -7.00 8.92
C ALA A 227 -30.05 -7.24 9.03
N GLY A 228 -29.60 -7.73 10.17
CA GLY A 228 -28.19 -8.07 10.38
C GLY A 228 -27.96 -8.68 11.76
N ILE A 229 -26.68 -8.85 12.10
CA ILE A 229 -26.27 -9.30 13.43
C ILE A 229 -26.14 -8.06 14.32
N ASP A 230 -26.91 -8.04 15.41
CA ASP A 230 -26.84 -6.97 16.39
C ASP A 230 -25.49 -7.07 17.13
N PRO A 231 -24.68 -6.00 17.15
CA PRO A 231 -23.32 -6.05 17.65
C PRO A 231 -23.22 -6.20 19.18
N PHE A 232 -24.30 -5.96 19.93
CA PHE A 232 -24.31 -6.08 21.39
C PHE A 232 -24.79 -7.47 21.85
N THR A 233 -25.80 -8.00 21.18
CA THR A 233 -26.41 -9.29 21.51
C THR A 233 -25.82 -10.45 20.73
N ASN A 234 -25.09 -10.16 19.65
CA ASN A 234 -24.58 -11.13 18.68
C ASN A 234 -25.67 -12.04 18.09
N GLN A 235 -26.92 -11.55 18.08
CA GLN A 235 -28.10 -12.24 17.56
C GLN A 235 -28.62 -11.55 16.31
N HIS A 236 -29.34 -12.29 15.47
CA HIS A 236 -29.98 -11.73 14.30
C HIS A 236 -31.13 -10.80 14.70
N SER A 237 -31.14 -9.58 14.14
CA SER A 237 -32.21 -8.61 14.30
C SER A 237 -32.61 -8.04 12.95
N ASP A 238 -33.90 -8.00 12.67
CA ASP A 238 -34.46 -7.39 11.46
C ASP A 238 -34.54 -5.85 11.53
N LYS A 239 -34.14 -5.26 12.66
CA LYS A 239 -34.36 -3.83 12.97
C LYS A 239 -33.09 -3.13 13.45
N ILE A 240 -31.96 -3.35 12.79
CA ILE A 240 -30.72 -2.64 13.13
C ILE A 240 -30.77 -1.23 12.55
N THR A 241 -30.68 -0.23 13.43
CA THR A 241 -30.69 1.19 13.06
C THR A 241 -29.44 1.53 12.25
N GLN A 242 -29.60 2.16 11.09
CA GLN A 242 -28.50 2.48 10.17
C GLN A 242 -27.86 3.84 10.50
N LYS A 243 -27.15 3.89 11.64
CA LYS A 243 -26.59 5.13 12.19
C LYS A 243 -25.45 5.68 11.32
N GLU A 244 -24.47 4.87 10.93
CA GLU A 244 -23.38 5.33 10.07
C GLU A 244 -23.91 5.89 8.73
N ALA A 245 -24.86 5.21 8.10
CA ALA A 245 -25.50 5.70 6.88
C ALA A 245 -26.15 7.09 7.06
N SER A 246 -26.82 7.31 8.19
CA SER A 246 -27.44 8.60 8.53
C SER A 246 -26.41 9.73 8.70
N GLU A 247 -25.26 9.43 9.28
CA GLU A 247 -24.18 10.40 9.48
C GLU A 247 -23.53 10.81 8.15
N ILE A 248 -23.37 9.85 7.23
CA ILE A 248 -22.84 10.11 5.89
C ILE A 248 -23.80 11.01 5.09
N VAL A 249 -25.11 10.72 5.09
CA VAL A 249 -26.10 11.58 4.41
C VAL A 249 -26.04 13.02 4.96
N ASN A 250 -26.02 13.17 6.29
CA ASN A 250 -25.92 14.48 6.94
C ASN A 250 -24.59 15.19 6.65
N PHE A 251 -23.50 14.45 6.45
CA PHE A 251 -22.23 15.02 6.03
C PHE A 251 -22.33 15.66 4.63
N TYR A 252 -22.90 14.96 3.64
CA TYR A 252 -23.07 15.51 2.28
C TYR A 252 -24.02 16.71 2.23
N ILE A 253 -25.10 16.70 3.02
CA ILE A 253 -25.99 17.87 3.15
C ILE A 253 -25.20 19.11 3.63
N ARG A 254 -24.30 18.93 4.61
CA ARG A 254 -23.47 20.03 5.14
C ARG A 254 -22.37 20.49 4.18
N CYS A 255 -21.93 19.64 3.26
CA CYS A 255 -20.88 19.97 2.29
C CYS A 255 -21.37 20.89 1.17
N ARG A 256 -22.66 20.80 0.78
CA ARG A 256 -23.28 21.53 -0.35
C ARG A 256 -22.85 22.99 -0.49
N ASP A 257 -22.81 23.72 0.63
CA ASP A 257 -22.61 25.16 0.61
C ASP A 257 -21.19 25.63 0.95
N LYS A 258 -20.28 24.72 1.29
CA LYS A 258 -18.93 25.08 1.75
C LYS A 258 -18.08 25.67 0.60
N GLN A 259 -17.60 26.89 0.80
CA GLN A 259 -16.86 27.63 -0.24
C GLN A 259 -15.53 26.96 -0.60
N PHE A 260 -14.81 26.40 0.39
CA PHE A 260 -13.54 25.72 0.18
C PHE A 260 -13.64 24.40 -0.62
N LEU A 261 -14.86 23.89 -0.88
CA LEU A 261 -15.13 22.73 -1.75
C LEU A 261 -15.53 23.12 -3.18
N LYS A 262 -15.87 24.38 -3.40
CA LYS A 262 -16.32 24.92 -4.69
C LYS A 262 -15.14 25.47 -5.48
N LYS A 263 -15.38 25.88 -6.73
CA LYS A 263 -14.36 26.47 -7.63
C LYS A 263 -13.51 27.51 -6.88
N GLU A 264 -12.18 27.46 -7.09
CA GLU A 264 -11.17 28.32 -6.44
C GLU A 264 -11.03 28.11 -4.92
N GLY A 265 -11.75 27.16 -4.33
CA GLY A 265 -11.59 26.74 -2.94
C GLY A 265 -10.39 25.82 -2.73
N LYS A 266 -9.85 25.81 -1.50
CA LYS A 266 -8.65 25.03 -1.12
C LYS A 266 -8.72 23.55 -1.49
N PHE A 267 -9.89 22.93 -1.39
CA PHE A 267 -10.11 21.51 -1.69
C PHE A 267 -10.99 21.33 -2.94
N ALA A 268 -11.09 22.32 -3.82
CA ALA A 268 -11.90 22.23 -5.03
C ALA A 268 -11.48 21.04 -5.91
N MET A 269 -12.42 20.51 -6.69
CA MET A 269 -12.03 19.64 -7.81
C MET A 269 -11.16 20.44 -8.80
N PRO A 270 -10.12 19.85 -9.41
CA PRO A 270 -9.11 20.60 -10.15
C PRO A 270 -9.69 21.31 -11.37
N ALA A 271 -9.36 22.60 -11.50
CA ALA A 271 -9.65 23.39 -12.70
C ALA A 271 -8.40 23.64 -13.55
N THR A 272 -7.21 23.54 -12.95
CA THR A 272 -5.92 23.62 -13.65
C THR A 272 -5.04 22.41 -13.35
N ARG A 273 -3.95 22.27 -14.09
CA ARG A 273 -2.94 21.24 -13.86
C ARG A 273 -2.30 21.39 -12.48
N GLU A 274 -2.03 22.62 -12.05
CA GLU A 274 -1.43 22.93 -10.76
C GLU A 274 -2.37 22.57 -9.60
N ASP A 275 -3.68 22.81 -9.74
CA ASP A 275 -4.68 22.38 -8.76
C ASP A 275 -4.63 20.86 -8.57
N PHE A 276 -4.53 20.12 -9.68
CA PHE A 276 -4.45 18.67 -9.68
C PHE A 276 -3.15 18.19 -9.05
N GLU A 277 -2.01 18.74 -9.46
CA GLU A 277 -0.68 18.39 -8.92
C GLU A 277 -0.52 18.75 -7.44
N SER A 278 -1.37 19.64 -6.89
CA SER A 278 -1.44 19.88 -5.45
C SER A 278 -1.99 18.70 -4.65
N GLY A 279 -2.79 17.81 -5.27
CA GLY A 279 -3.48 16.72 -4.59
C GLY A 279 -4.59 17.14 -3.61
N SER A 280 -4.81 18.44 -3.39
CA SER A 280 -5.74 18.96 -2.38
C SER A 280 -7.20 18.54 -2.64
N PHE A 281 -7.55 18.29 -3.91
CA PHE A 281 -8.86 17.79 -4.34
C PHE A 281 -9.20 16.40 -3.74
N LEU A 282 -8.20 15.63 -3.30
CA LEU A 282 -8.42 14.37 -2.61
C LEU A 282 -9.15 14.55 -1.27
N ASN A 283 -9.24 15.78 -0.74
CA ASN A 283 -10.08 16.15 0.40
C ASN A 283 -11.47 16.64 -0.01
N ASN A 284 -11.85 16.58 -1.29
CA ASN A 284 -13.18 17.00 -1.74
C ASN A 284 -14.22 15.89 -1.50
N ALA A 285 -15.42 16.27 -1.06
CA ALA A 285 -16.55 15.35 -0.91
C ALA A 285 -16.96 14.69 -2.24
N ALA A 286 -16.78 15.38 -3.37
CA ALA A 286 -17.03 14.87 -4.71
C ALA A 286 -16.06 13.72 -5.07
N PHE A 287 -14.77 13.87 -4.77
CA PHE A 287 -13.80 12.77 -4.93
C PHE A 287 -14.19 11.53 -4.10
N LEU A 288 -14.61 11.74 -2.85
CA LEU A 288 -15.03 10.66 -1.95
C LEU A 288 -16.26 9.89 -2.50
N ILE A 289 -17.32 10.60 -2.91
CA ILE A 289 -18.55 9.94 -3.39
C ILE A 289 -18.35 9.30 -4.76
N GLN A 290 -17.60 9.94 -5.67
CA GLN A 290 -17.32 9.38 -7.00
C GLN A 290 -16.54 8.07 -6.87
N THR A 291 -15.54 8.02 -5.98
CA THR A 291 -14.80 6.79 -5.71
C THR A 291 -15.71 5.73 -5.10
N TYR A 292 -16.56 6.10 -4.13
CA TYR A 292 -17.47 5.14 -3.50
C TYR A 292 -18.50 4.57 -4.49
N ILE A 293 -19.04 5.39 -5.38
CA ILE A 293 -19.96 4.96 -6.44
C ILE A 293 -19.25 3.98 -7.38
N TYR A 294 -18.00 4.26 -7.77
CA TYR A 294 -17.20 3.36 -8.60
C TYR A 294 -16.95 2.00 -7.92
N GLU A 295 -16.64 2.00 -6.62
CA GLU A 295 -16.47 0.74 -5.89
C GLU A 295 -17.81 0.04 -5.60
N PHE A 296 -18.93 0.77 -5.52
CA PHE A 296 -20.24 0.21 -5.15
C PHE A 296 -21.03 -0.35 -6.33
N ILE A 297 -21.06 0.35 -7.47
CA ILE A 297 -21.81 -0.05 -8.65
C ILE A 297 -20.93 -0.92 -9.53
N ASP A 298 -21.36 -2.15 -9.72
CA ASP A 298 -20.55 -3.22 -10.29
C ASP A 298 -20.99 -3.68 -11.69
N THR A 299 -22.09 -3.14 -12.22
CA THR A 299 -22.65 -3.52 -13.51
C THR A 299 -22.91 -2.32 -14.40
N ALA A 300 -22.74 -2.48 -15.72
CA ALA A 300 -23.10 -1.46 -16.70
C ALA A 300 -24.56 -1.02 -16.55
N GLN A 301 -25.48 -1.97 -16.37
CA GLN A 301 -26.91 -1.69 -16.19
C GLN A 301 -27.19 -0.90 -14.90
N GLY A 302 -26.59 -1.31 -13.77
CA GLY A 302 -26.74 -0.57 -12.52
C GLY A 302 -26.24 0.87 -12.62
N TYR A 303 -25.15 1.10 -13.36
CA TYR A 303 -24.62 2.44 -13.56
C TYR A 303 -25.48 3.29 -14.50
N LYS A 304 -26.05 2.69 -15.56
CA LYS A 304 -27.04 3.38 -16.43
C LYS A 304 -28.24 3.86 -15.62
N GLU A 305 -28.79 3.01 -14.76
CA GLU A 305 -29.91 3.38 -13.89
C GLU A 305 -29.55 4.50 -12.90
N PHE A 306 -28.32 4.48 -12.39
CA PHE A 306 -27.79 5.55 -11.55
C PHE A 306 -27.68 6.89 -12.33
N VAL A 307 -27.14 6.86 -13.55
CA VAL A 307 -27.02 8.04 -14.41
C VAL A 307 -28.39 8.63 -14.74
N GLU A 308 -29.38 7.79 -15.03
CA GLU A 308 -30.76 8.25 -15.24
C GLU A 308 -31.36 8.87 -13.98
N ALA A 309 -31.11 8.29 -12.81
CA ALA A 309 -31.54 8.90 -11.54
C ALA A 309 -30.90 10.28 -11.30
N VAL A 310 -29.64 10.47 -11.70
CA VAL A 310 -28.96 11.79 -11.66
C VAL A 310 -29.64 12.77 -12.62
N TYR A 311 -29.95 12.34 -13.83
CA TYR A 311 -30.65 13.16 -14.83
C TYR A 311 -32.03 13.59 -14.31
N GLU A 312 -32.85 12.65 -13.85
CA GLU A 312 -34.19 12.91 -13.32
C GLU A 312 -34.18 13.89 -12.14
N LEU A 313 -33.30 13.67 -11.15
CA LEU A 313 -33.21 14.54 -9.99
C LEU A 313 -32.75 15.95 -10.36
N LEU A 314 -31.88 16.07 -11.37
CA LEU A 314 -31.37 17.35 -11.84
C LEU A 314 -32.43 18.12 -12.63
N VAL A 315 -33.18 17.44 -13.51
CA VAL A 315 -34.33 18.02 -14.23
C VAL A 315 -35.42 18.44 -13.25
N ASP A 316 -35.67 17.68 -12.18
CA ASP A 316 -36.59 18.05 -11.10
C ASP A 316 -36.16 19.34 -10.38
N GLN A 317 -34.87 19.71 -10.43
CA GLN A 317 -34.41 21.02 -9.95
C GLN A 317 -34.72 22.17 -10.91
N MET A 318 -35.01 21.90 -12.18
CA MET A 318 -35.23 22.90 -13.22
C MET A 318 -36.74 23.13 -13.41
N THR A 319 -37.29 24.19 -12.81
CA THR A 319 -38.72 24.53 -12.93
C THR A 319 -39.11 24.90 -14.37
N LYS A 320 -40.34 24.54 -14.79
CA LYS A 320 -40.97 25.01 -16.03
C LYS A 320 -41.24 26.53 -16.05
N GLU A 321 -41.25 27.19 -14.89
CA GLU A 321 -41.47 28.63 -14.78
C GLU A 321 -40.15 29.41 -14.66
N ASN A 322 -39.96 30.30 -15.64
CA ASN A 322 -38.93 31.33 -15.71
C ASN A 322 -39.13 32.40 -14.62
N SER A 323 -38.86 32.09 -13.36
CA SER A 323 -38.82 33.09 -12.27
C SER A 323 -37.62 32.91 -11.33
N LEU A 324 -36.51 32.36 -11.83
CA LEU A 324 -35.20 32.43 -11.18
C LEU A 324 -34.37 33.54 -11.84
N SER A 325 -33.98 34.55 -11.06
CA SER A 325 -33.04 35.60 -11.48
C SER A 325 -31.70 35.02 -11.96
N GLY A 326 -31.06 35.71 -12.93
CA GLY A 326 -30.00 35.21 -13.81
C GLY A 326 -28.95 34.28 -13.19
N LYS A 327 -28.34 34.65 -12.04
CA LYS A 327 -27.23 33.88 -11.44
C LYS A 327 -27.58 32.45 -11.00
N LYS A 328 -28.82 32.16 -10.59
CA LYS A 328 -29.23 30.80 -10.14
C LYS A 328 -29.57 29.88 -11.32
N LYS A 329 -30.13 30.43 -12.41
CA LYS A 329 -30.40 29.70 -13.66
C LYS A 329 -29.07 29.31 -14.33
N ASP A 330 -28.11 30.23 -14.37
CA ASP A 330 -26.78 30.00 -14.93
C ASP A 330 -26.01 28.90 -14.19
N LYS A 331 -26.10 28.85 -12.85
CA LYS A 331 -25.45 27.79 -12.05
C LYS A 331 -26.01 26.40 -12.36
N LYS A 332 -27.34 26.24 -12.45
CA LYS A 332 -27.98 24.94 -12.73
C LYS A 332 -27.67 24.46 -14.15
N ASN A 333 -27.74 25.36 -15.13
CA ASN A 333 -27.38 25.05 -16.51
C ASN A 333 -25.90 24.64 -16.63
N ARG A 334 -25.01 25.31 -15.89
CA ARG A 334 -23.58 24.95 -15.83
C ARG A 334 -23.33 23.57 -15.22
N ILE A 335 -24.06 23.20 -14.16
CA ILE A 335 -23.93 21.85 -13.56
C ILE A 335 -24.49 20.80 -14.52
N PHE A 336 -25.60 21.09 -15.20
CA PHE A 336 -26.16 20.19 -16.21
C PHE A 336 -25.18 19.95 -17.36
N SER A 337 -24.59 21.01 -17.92
CA SER A 337 -23.58 20.85 -18.97
C SER A 337 -22.29 20.19 -18.49
N LYS A 338 -21.97 20.27 -17.19
CA LYS A 338 -20.86 19.52 -16.58
C LYS A 338 -21.14 18.02 -16.52
N LEU A 339 -22.40 17.61 -16.40
CA LEU A 339 -22.79 16.20 -16.26
C LEU A 339 -23.17 15.56 -17.61
N PHE A 340 -23.86 16.31 -18.47
CA PHE A 340 -24.49 15.82 -19.69
C PHE A 340 -24.19 16.73 -20.90
N LEU A 341 -24.10 16.11 -22.08
CA LEU A 341 -23.96 16.78 -23.38
C LEU A 341 -25.05 16.31 -24.35
N SER A 342 -25.28 17.07 -25.42
CA SER A 342 -26.13 16.60 -26.53
C SER A 342 -25.54 15.36 -27.19
N LYS A 343 -26.40 14.41 -27.59
CA LYS A 343 -26.03 13.21 -28.35
C LYS A 343 -25.24 13.50 -29.64
N ASP A 344 -25.41 14.68 -30.22
CA ASP A 344 -24.73 15.07 -31.45
C ASP A 344 -23.20 15.17 -31.26
N THR A 345 -22.75 15.31 -30.01
CA THR A 345 -21.32 15.35 -29.64
C THR A 345 -20.71 13.96 -29.42
N LEU A 346 -21.50 12.87 -29.52
CA LEU A 346 -21.03 11.51 -29.23
C LEU A 346 -19.88 11.08 -30.14
N SER A 347 -19.96 11.39 -31.44
CA SER A 347 -18.92 11.02 -32.41
C SER A 347 -17.56 11.64 -32.10
N GLU A 348 -17.54 12.85 -31.55
CA GLU A 348 -16.31 13.55 -31.16
C GLU A 348 -15.73 13.01 -29.86
N ASN A 349 -16.60 12.56 -28.94
CA ASN A 349 -16.23 12.16 -27.58
C ASN A 349 -15.93 10.65 -27.44
N ILE A 350 -16.49 9.79 -28.30
CA ILE A 350 -16.30 8.33 -28.19
C ILE A 350 -14.83 7.89 -28.34
N LYS A 351 -13.98 8.72 -28.97
CA LYS A 351 -12.53 8.49 -29.12
C LYS A 351 -11.82 8.32 -27.78
N TYR A 352 -12.28 9.01 -26.73
CA TYR A 352 -11.67 8.99 -25.40
C TYR A 352 -11.73 7.59 -24.76
N ILE A 353 -12.85 6.89 -24.91
CA ILE A 353 -13.02 5.55 -24.35
C ILE A 353 -12.50 4.48 -25.31
N ARG A 354 -12.67 4.68 -26.61
CA ARG A 354 -12.21 3.71 -27.62
C ARG A 354 -10.70 3.46 -27.52
N SER A 355 -9.90 4.50 -27.32
CA SER A 355 -8.44 4.37 -27.18
C SER A 355 -8.04 3.52 -25.95
N LEU A 356 -8.76 3.65 -24.83
CA LEU A 356 -8.57 2.80 -23.66
C LEU A 356 -9.03 1.34 -23.90
N CYS A 357 -10.13 1.13 -24.62
CA CYS A 357 -10.55 -0.22 -25.01
C CYS A 357 -9.49 -0.90 -25.89
N ASN A 358 -8.93 -0.17 -26.87
CA ASN A 358 -7.86 -0.65 -27.72
C ASN A 358 -6.61 -1.02 -26.91
N LEU A 359 -6.27 -0.22 -25.88
CA LEU A 359 -5.19 -0.54 -24.95
C LEU A 359 -5.44 -1.85 -24.19
N VAL A 360 -6.64 -2.03 -23.61
CA VAL A 360 -7.00 -3.26 -22.88
C VAL A 360 -6.96 -4.47 -23.81
N GLN A 361 -7.51 -4.35 -25.01
CA GLN A 361 -7.46 -5.41 -26.02
C GLN A 361 -6.01 -5.78 -26.37
N ALA A 362 -5.16 -4.79 -26.66
CA ALA A 362 -3.76 -5.04 -26.96
C ALA A 362 -3.02 -5.71 -25.79
N LYS A 363 -3.29 -5.32 -24.55
CA LYS A 363 -2.73 -5.99 -23.36
C LYS A 363 -3.12 -7.47 -23.31
N ASN A 364 -4.40 -7.78 -23.55
CA ASN A 364 -4.90 -9.15 -23.53
C ASN A 364 -4.30 -10.00 -24.66
N GLU A 365 -4.18 -9.44 -25.87
CA GLU A 365 -3.57 -10.13 -27.02
C GLU A 365 -2.07 -10.40 -26.81
N ASN A 366 -1.37 -9.52 -26.10
CA ASN A 366 0.06 -9.64 -25.78
C ASN A 366 0.34 -10.35 -24.45
N ALA A 367 -0.68 -10.82 -23.72
CA ALA A 367 -0.52 -11.33 -22.35
C ALA A 367 0.33 -12.62 -22.29
N LYS A 368 1.54 -12.54 -21.72
CA LYS A 368 2.39 -13.73 -21.47
C LYS A 368 2.07 -14.42 -20.13
N PHE A 369 1.30 -13.75 -19.27
CA PHE A 369 0.88 -14.20 -17.96
C PHE A 369 -0.62 -13.82 -17.79
N PRO A 370 -1.44 -14.53 -16.97
CA PRO A 370 -2.87 -14.22 -16.87
C PRO A 370 -3.16 -12.85 -16.23
N PHE A 371 -2.17 -12.24 -15.56
CA PHE A 371 -2.31 -10.95 -14.90
C PHE A 371 -1.23 -9.97 -15.40
N TYR A 372 -1.65 -8.84 -15.97
CA TYR A 372 -0.75 -7.78 -16.42
C TYR A 372 -0.28 -6.87 -15.28
N ASN A 373 -1.11 -6.67 -14.25
CA ASN A 373 -0.83 -5.80 -13.10
C ASN A 373 -1.69 -6.20 -11.90
N SER A 374 -1.32 -5.73 -10.70
CA SER A 374 -1.94 -6.12 -9.44
C SER A 374 -3.44 -5.80 -9.33
N SER A 375 -3.98 -4.86 -10.12
CA SER A 375 -5.42 -4.59 -10.10
C SER A 375 -6.28 -5.66 -10.78
N GLN A 376 -5.67 -6.57 -11.56
CA GLN A 376 -6.35 -7.69 -12.22
C GLN A 376 -6.36 -8.96 -11.36
N LEU A 377 -5.67 -8.96 -10.22
CA LEU A 377 -5.76 -10.07 -9.28
C LEU A 377 -7.19 -10.15 -8.72
N PRO A 378 -7.76 -11.35 -8.57
CA PRO A 378 -9.00 -11.53 -7.85
C PRO A 378 -8.90 -10.91 -6.44
N GLN A 379 -9.85 -10.06 -6.08
CA GLN A 379 -9.94 -9.47 -4.74
C GLN A 379 -11.05 -10.16 -3.98
N TYR A 380 -10.79 -10.53 -2.74
CA TYR A 380 -11.77 -11.30 -1.99
C TYR A 380 -13.00 -10.43 -1.69
N THR A 381 -14.12 -11.11 -1.56
CA THR A 381 -15.42 -10.51 -1.41
C THR A 381 -16.30 -11.41 -0.54
N ARG A 382 -17.58 -11.07 -0.39
CA ARG A 382 -18.52 -11.93 0.33
C ARG A 382 -19.31 -12.77 -0.65
N VAL A 383 -19.32 -14.09 -0.47
CA VAL A 383 -20.11 -15.02 -1.30
C VAL A 383 -21.10 -15.80 -0.45
N PRO A 384 -22.27 -16.19 -1.01
CA PRO A 384 -23.21 -17.05 -0.29
C PRO A 384 -22.61 -18.45 -0.06
N GLN A 385 -22.96 -19.06 1.08
CA GLN A 385 -22.68 -20.48 1.31
C GLN A 385 -23.26 -21.34 0.18
N PHE A 386 -22.46 -22.29 -0.29
CA PHE A 386 -22.93 -23.35 -1.16
C PHE A 386 -23.54 -24.47 -0.31
N LYS A 387 -24.71 -24.96 -0.70
CA LYS A 387 -25.44 -25.98 0.06
C LYS A 387 -24.73 -27.32 0.00
N ILE A 388 -24.71 -28.02 1.13
CA ILE A 388 -24.09 -29.35 1.27
C ILE A 388 -24.71 -30.38 0.32
N ASP A 389 -26.02 -30.29 0.09
CA ASP A 389 -26.75 -31.14 -0.87
C ASP A 389 -26.47 -30.77 -2.34
N ARG A 390 -25.63 -29.75 -2.57
CA ARG A 390 -25.24 -29.20 -3.88
C ARG A 390 -26.42 -28.74 -4.75
N THR A 391 -27.58 -28.47 -4.15
CA THR A 391 -28.79 -28.00 -4.87
C THR A 391 -28.71 -26.52 -5.28
N GLY A 392 -27.69 -25.79 -4.81
CA GLY A 392 -27.45 -24.40 -5.13
C GLY A 392 -26.82 -23.63 -3.97
N PHE A 393 -26.95 -22.32 -4.00
CA PHE A 393 -26.46 -21.42 -2.95
C PHE A 393 -27.55 -21.10 -1.91
N GLU A 394 -27.13 -20.80 -0.70
CA GLU A 394 -27.99 -20.24 0.32
C GLU A 394 -28.51 -18.86 -0.09
N SER A 395 -29.79 -18.64 0.17
CA SER A 395 -30.49 -17.41 -0.21
C SER A 395 -30.36 -16.29 0.84
N SER A 396 -30.08 -16.64 2.09
CA SER A 396 -30.00 -15.66 3.18
C SER A 396 -28.67 -14.90 3.15
N LYS A 397 -28.71 -13.56 3.24
CA LYS A 397 -27.51 -12.72 3.37
C LYS A 397 -26.70 -12.98 4.64
N THR A 398 -27.32 -13.55 5.67
CA THR A 398 -26.62 -13.96 6.90
C THR A 398 -25.68 -15.14 6.68
N MET A 399 -25.91 -15.93 5.62
CA MET A 399 -25.09 -17.08 5.23
C MET A 399 -24.02 -16.69 4.19
N TYR A 400 -23.65 -15.41 4.11
CA TYR A 400 -22.55 -14.96 3.25
C TYR A 400 -21.27 -14.88 4.07
N TYR A 401 -20.18 -15.37 3.51
CA TYR A 401 -18.87 -15.43 4.17
C TYR A 401 -17.79 -14.74 3.34
N SER A 402 -16.68 -14.34 3.97
CA SER A 402 -15.53 -13.74 3.29
C SER A 402 -14.69 -14.82 2.60
N ASN A 403 -14.52 -14.75 1.29
CA ASN A 403 -13.92 -15.82 0.49
C ASN A 403 -12.40 -15.65 0.23
N CYS A 404 -11.63 -15.20 1.23
CA CYS A 404 -10.22 -14.85 1.06
C CYS A 404 -9.34 -16.00 0.57
N VAL A 405 -9.36 -17.15 1.27
CA VAL A 405 -8.59 -18.34 0.88
C VAL A 405 -9.06 -18.88 -0.48
N GLU A 406 -10.36 -18.87 -0.73
CA GLU A 406 -10.94 -19.24 -2.02
C GLU A 406 -10.46 -18.32 -3.14
N THR A 407 -10.36 -17.01 -2.89
CA THR A 407 -9.89 -16.03 -3.86
C THR A 407 -8.41 -16.22 -4.19
N ALA A 408 -7.57 -16.49 -3.19
CA ALA A 408 -6.16 -16.84 -3.41
C ALA A 408 -6.04 -18.11 -4.28
N LEU A 409 -6.87 -19.12 -4.02
CA LEU A 409 -6.97 -20.32 -4.87
C LEU A 409 -7.44 -19.99 -6.29
N LEU A 410 -8.40 -19.07 -6.49
CA LEU A 410 -8.80 -18.64 -7.83
C LEU A 410 -7.61 -18.06 -8.61
N GLY A 411 -6.84 -17.17 -7.97
CA GLY A 411 -5.62 -16.61 -8.55
C GLY A 411 -4.60 -17.68 -8.91
N LEU A 412 -4.35 -18.64 -8.00
CA LEU A 412 -3.47 -19.78 -8.25
C LEU A 412 -3.94 -20.60 -9.46
N PHE A 413 -5.20 -21.03 -9.48
CA PHE A 413 -5.74 -21.85 -10.57
C PHE A 413 -5.77 -21.12 -11.91
N CYS A 414 -5.96 -19.79 -11.93
CA CYS A 414 -5.75 -18.99 -13.14
C CYS A 414 -4.31 -19.15 -13.66
N CYS A 415 -3.29 -19.09 -12.81
CA CYS A 415 -1.90 -19.34 -13.21
C CYS A 415 -1.68 -20.80 -13.67
N LEU A 416 -2.19 -21.77 -12.92
CA LEU A 416 -2.04 -23.20 -13.25
C LEU A 416 -2.68 -23.53 -14.61
N ALA A 417 -3.82 -22.92 -14.94
CA ALA A 417 -4.58 -23.21 -16.15
C ALA A 417 -4.15 -22.39 -17.38
N TYR A 418 -3.39 -21.30 -17.20
CA TYR A 418 -3.14 -20.36 -18.28
C TYR A 418 -2.19 -20.91 -19.36
N ASN A 419 -2.68 -20.98 -20.59
CA ASN A 419 -1.88 -21.28 -21.77
C ASN A 419 -1.40 -19.95 -22.42
N PRO A 420 -0.12 -19.59 -22.27
CA PRO A 420 0.40 -18.34 -22.82
C PRO A 420 0.48 -18.33 -24.36
N LYS A 421 0.33 -19.48 -25.04
CA LYS A 421 0.29 -19.54 -26.51
C LYS A 421 -1.11 -19.24 -27.06
N THR A 422 -2.14 -19.82 -26.46
CA THR A 422 -3.54 -19.65 -26.90
C THR A 422 -4.26 -18.49 -26.21
N LYS A 423 -3.64 -17.93 -25.15
CA LYS A 423 -4.20 -16.86 -24.29
C LYS A 423 -5.51 -17.29 -23.62
N LYS A 424 -5.63 -18.58 -23.29
CA LYS A 424 -6.83 -19.20 -22.72
C LYS A 424 -6.48 -20.04 -21.50
N TYR A 425 -7.47 -20.28 -20.65
CA TYR A 425 -7.38 -21.25 -19.58
C TYR A 425 -7.73 -22.65 -20.10
N GLU A 426 -6.88 -23.61 -19.81
CA GLU A 426 -7.01 -25.00 -20.19
C GLU A 426 -6.76 -25.86 -18.94
N THR A 427 -7.47 -26.98 -18.81
CA THR A 427 -7.34 -27.86 -17.62
C THR A 427 -6.95 -29.29 -17.96
N SER A 428 -6.88 -29.62 -19.26
CA SER A 428 -6.62 -30.99 -19.73
C SER A 428 -5.26 -31.54 -19.28
N HIS A 429 -4.27 -30.69 -19.05
CA HIS A 429 -2.93 -31.05 -18.59
C HIS A 429 -2.85 -31.41 -17.10
N MET A 430 -3.87 -31.07 -16.30
CA MET A 430 -3.93 -31.34 -14.85
C MET A 430 -4.32 -32.80 -14.52
N GLY A 431 -4.63 -33.61 -15.54
CA GLY A 431 -4.95 -35.03 -15.40
C GLY A 431 -6.45 -35.36 -15.43
N ALA A 432 -6.76 -36.66 -15.44
CA ALA A 432 -8.14 -37.15 -15.55
C ALA A 432 -8.96 -36.99 -14.25
N GLY A 433 -8.28 -36.78 -13.11
CA GLY A 433 -8.89 -36.69 -11.79
C GLY A 433 -9.49 -35.32 -11.43
N ILE A 434 -9.38 -34.33 -12.32
CA ILE A 434 -9.90 -32.97 -12.06
C ILE A 434 -11.43 -32.99 -11.91
N SER A 435 -11.94 -32.17 -11.00
CA SER A 435 -13.36 -32.04 -10.74
C SER A 435 -14.11 -31.50 -11.96
N ASP A 436 -15.37 -31.94 -12.13
CA ASP A 436 -16.22 -31.45 -13.21
C ASP A 436 -16.58 -29.97 -13.00
N GLU A 437 -16.69 -29.52 -11.75
CA GLU A 437 -16.91 -28.12 -11.41
C GLU A 437 -15.76 -27.22 -11.87
N LEU A 438 -14.50 -27.66 -11.77
CA LEU A 438 -13.35 -26.91 -12.28
C LEU A 438 -13.36 -26.82 -13.81
N LYS A 439 -13.70 -27.93 -14.50
CA LYS A 439 -13.82 -27.95 -15.96
C LYS A 439 -14.94 -27.01 -16.43
N GLU A 440 -16.10 -27.06 -15.80
CA GLU A 440 -17.24 -26.18 -16.09
C GLU A 440 -16.85 -24.71 -15.88
N PHE A 441 -16.15 -24.41 -14.79
CA PHE A 441 -15.71 -23.06 -14.47
C PHE A 441 -14.82 -22.46 -15.57
N PHE A 442 -13.73 -23.12 -15.95
CA PHE A 442 -12.83 -22.61 -16.99
C PHE A 442 -13.37 -22.75 -18.42
N LYS A 443 -14.40 -23.59 -18.64
CA LYS A 443 -15.14 -23.59 -19.90
C LYS A 443 -15.95 -22.30 -20.05
N GLU A 444 -16.55 -21.83 -18.97
CA GLU A 444 -17.29 -20.57 -18.95
C GLU A 444 -16.35 -19.35 -18.95
N TYR A 445 -15.38 -19.33 -18.03
CA TYR A 445 -14.37 -18.29 -17.90
C TYR A 445 -13.08 -18.75 -18.59
N SER A 446 -13.09 -18.81 -19.92
CA SER A 446 -12.01 -19.42 -20.70
C SER A 446 -10.81 -18.52 -20.99
N ARG A 447 -10.87 -17.25 -20.60
CA ARG A 447 -9.80 -16.26 -20.82
C ARG A 447 -9.64 -15.36 -19.59
N PRO A 448 -8.43 -14.81 -19.36
CA PRO A 448 -8.25 -13.78 -18.36
C PRO A 448 -9.19 -12.60 -18.61
N THR A 449 -9.75 -12.09 -17.53
CA THR A 449 -10.58 -10.89 -17.53
C THR A 449 -9.85 -9.77 -16.81
N GLU A 450 -10.24 -8.53 -17.09
CA GLU A 450 -9.64 -7.37 -16.42
C GLU A 450 -10.00 -7.31 -14.93
N THR A 451 -11.20 -7.77 -14.59
CA THR A 451 -11.74 -7.78 -13.24
C THR A 451 -12.37 -9.15 -12.97
N THR A 452 -12.32 -9.60 -11.71
CA THR A 452 -13.07 -10.78 -11.27
C THR A 452 -14.42 -10.32 -10.76
N ASP A 453 -15.49 -10.86 -11.35
CA ASP A 453 -16.85 -10.51 -10.97
C ASP A 453 -17.45 -11.43 -9.91
N PHE A 454 -18.61 -11.07 -9.39
CA PHE A 454 -19.29 -11.76 -8.31
C PHE A 454 -19.77 -13.11 -8.79
N GLU A 455 -20.38 -13.16 -9.97
CA GLU A 455 -20.87 -14.43 -10.48
C GLU A 455 -19.69 -15.38 -10.72
N MET A 456 -18.51 -14.85 -11.08
CA MET A 456 -17.25 -15.59 -11.12
C MET A 456 -16.84 -16.05 -9.71
N HIS A 457 -16.80 -15.19 -8.69
CA HIS A 457 -16.50 -15.58 -7.31
C HIS A 457 -17.48 -16.61 -6.74
N LYS A 458 -18.77 -16.45 -7.03
CA LYS A 458 -19.85 -17.34 -6.61
C LYS A 458 -19.73 -18.69 -7.31
N LYS A 459 -19.51 -18.71 -8.63
CA LYS A 459 -19.24 -19.96 -9.36
C LYS A 459 -17.95 -20.62 -8.90
N TRP A 460 -16.92 -19.83 -8.59
CA TRP A 460 -15.69 -20.34 -8.01
C TRP A 460 -15.92 -20.99 -6.64
N SER A 461 -16.75 -20.39 -5.79
CA SER A 461 -17.09 -20.98 -4.48
C SER A 461 -17.72 -22.38 -4.59
N LYS A 462 -18.44 -22.70 -5.68
CA LYS A 462 -18.92 -24.06 -5.98
C LYS A 462 -17.79 -25.08 -6.18
N VAL A 463 -16.64 -24.64 -6.73
CA VAL A 463 -15.47 -25.49 -7.00
C VAL A 463 -14.78 -25.91 -5.70
N VAL A 464 -14.69 -25.00 -4.73
CA VAL A 464 -13.89 -25.15 -3.51
C VAL A 464 -14.70 -25.49 -2.25
N ALA A 465 -16.03 -25.28 -2.26
CA ALA A 465 -16.92 -25.64 -1.17
C ALA A 465 -17.41 -27.10 -1.28
N CYS A 466 -17.83 -27.67 -0.15
CA CYS A 466 -18.44 -29.01 -0.10
C CYS A 466 -17.53 -30.12 -0.69
N LEU A 467 -16.21 -29.97 -0.57
CA LEU A 467 -15.24 -30.98 -0.99
C LEU A 467 -15.40 -32.24 -0.11
N LYS A 468 -15.31 -33.42 -0.74
CA LYS A 468 -15.60 -34.71 -0.11
C LYS A 468 -14.57 -35.12 0.94
N ASN A 469 -13.37 -34.58 0.89
CA ASN A 469 -12.32 -34.88 1.85
C ASN A 469 -12.62 -34.23 3.20
N ASP A 470 -12.94 -35.05 4.21
CA ASP A 470 -13.27 -34.60 5.57
C ASP A 470 -12.07 -34.06 6.36
N LYS A 471 -10.85 -34.23 5.86
CA LYS A 471 -9.66 -33.62 6.46
C LYS A 471 -9.53 -32.13 6.15
N ILE A 472 -10.25 -31.62 5.14
CA ILE A 472 -10.24 -30.19 4.80
C ILE A 472 -11.04 -29.44 5.87
N ASN A 473 -10.43 -28.42 6.46
CA ASN A 473 -11.05 -27.61 7.49
C ASN A 473 -11.67 -26.33 6.91
N TYR A 474 -12.88 -26.05 7.39
CA TYR A 474 -13.71 -24.91 7.02
C TYR A 474 -14.21 -24.23 8.30
N LYS A 475 -14.38 -22.90 8.27
CA LYS A 475 -14.94 -22.13 9.40
C LYS A 475 -16.45 -22.37 9.54
N GLN A 476 -17.14 -22.55 8.41
CA GLN A 476 -18.57 -22.83 8.34
C GLN A 476 -18.79 -24.22 7.76
N THR A 477 -20.03 -24.72 7.75
CA THR A 477 -20.33 -26.10 7.33
C THR A 477 -19.92 -26.35 5.87
N LYS A 478 -18.71 -26.89 5.67
CA LYS A 478 -18.05 -27.11 4.37
C LYS A 478 -17.95 -25.87 3.46
N ASN A 479 -17.93 -24.68 4.07
CA ASN A 479 -17.81 -23.37 3.41
C ASN A 479 -16.84 -22.49 4.22
N GLU A 480 -16.19 -21.51 3.57
CA GLU A 480 -15.17 -20.65 4.17
C GLU A 480 -13.92 -21.45 4.60
N LEU A 481 -13.01 -21.69 3.65
CA LEU A 481 -11.76 -22.44 3.89
C LEU A 481 -10.91 -21.77 4.97
N ILE A 482 -10.34 -22.58 5.87
CA ILE A 482 -9.37 -22.11 6.86
C ILE A 482 -7.98 -21.98 6.22
N SER A 483 -7.29 -20.87 6.44
CA SER A 483 -5.92 -20.64 5.97
C SER A 483 -4.92 -21.61 6.61
N GLY A 484 -3.87 -21.96 5.87
CA GLY A 484 -2.79 -22.87 6.27
C GLY A 484 -2.34 -23.75 5.11
N VAL A 485 -1.02 -23.90 4.93
CA VAL A 485 -0.43 -24.56 3.75
C VAL A 485 -0.98 -25.98 3.58
N ALA A 486 -0.97 -26.80 4.63
CA ALA A 486 -1.47 -28.17 4.49
C ALA A 486 -2.97 -28.21 4.14
N ASN A 487 -3.79 -27.32 4.70
CA ASN A 487 -5.22 -27.27 4.41
C ASN A 487 -5.51 -26.83 2.96
N ILE A 488 -4.79 -25.81 2.48
CA ILE A 488 -4.88 -25.30 1.10
C ILE A 488 -4.53 -26.42 0.11
N PHE A 489 -3.41 -27.11 0.31
CA PHE A 489 -3.01 -28.19 -0.58
C PHE A 489 -3.96 -29.40 -0.51
N LEU A 490 -4.56 -29.72 0.65
CA LEU A 490 -5.63 -30.73 0.71
C LEU A 490 -6.83 -30.39 -0.17
N ALA A 491 -7.22 -29.10 -0.25
CA ALA A 491 -8.25 -28.65 -1.17
C ALA A 491 -7.81 -28.79 -2.63
N VAL A 492 -6.57 -28.40 -2.97
CA VAL A 492 -5.99 -28.57 -4.31
C VAL A 492 -6.00 -30.04 -4.74
N ALA A 493 -5.67 -30.98 -3.85
CA ALA A 493 -5.69 -32.42 -4.13
C ALA A 493 -7.08 -32.95 -4.47
N GLU A 494 -8.13 -32.46 -3.81
CA GLU A 494 -9.50 -32.89 -4.08
C GLU A 494 -10.06 -32.25 -5.36
N ILE A 495 -9.66 -31.02 -5.68
CA ILE A 495 -10.06 -30.31 -6.91
C ILE A 495 -9.38 -30.90 -8.15
N THR A 496 -8.09 -31.20 -8.06
CA THR A 496 -7.27 -31.67 -9.21
C THR A 496 -7.24 -33.19 -9.34
N GLY A 497 -7.52 -33.91 -8.26
CA GLY A 497 -7.32 -35.36 -8.19
C GLY A 497 -5.87 -35.79 -7.98
N GLU A 498 -4.91 -34.86 -7.91
CA GLU A 498 -3.49 -35.16 -7.66
C GLU A 498 -3.26 -35.47 -6.17
N LYS A 499 -3.60 -36.68 -5.76
CA LYS A 499 -3.59 -37.06 -4.34
C LYS A 499 -2.21 -37.52 -3.86
N LYS A 500 -1.39 -38.11 -4.74
CA LYS A 500 -0.22 -38.86 -4.29
C LYS A 500 0.86 -37.95 -3.73
N GLU A 501 1.32 -36.96 -4.50
CA GLU A 501 2.40 -36.09 -4.05
C GLU A 501 1.92 -35.08 -3.01
N ILE A 502 0.68 -34.59 -3.14
CA ILE A 502 0.10 -33.66 -2.18
C ILE A 502 -0.10 -34.30 -0.80
N LEU A 503 -0.60 -35.54 -0.71
CA LEU A 503 -0.75 -36.20 0.60
C LEU A 503 0.61 -36.50 1.26
N LYS A 504 1.70 -36.64 0.49
CA LYS A 504 3.05 -36.73 1.06
C LYS A 504 3.47 -35.38 1.66
N LEU A 505 3.23 -34.28 0.96
CA LEU A 505 3.51 -32.93 1.46
C LEU A 505 2.75 -32.69 2.78
N VAL A 506 1.45 -32.94 2.79
CA VAL A 506 0.59 -32.74 3.96
C VAL A 506 1.08 -33.58 5.15
N LYS A 507 1.41 -34.86 4.94
CA LYS A 507 1.96 -35.72 6.00
C LYS A 507 3.29 -35.20 6.54
N TYR A 508 4.16 -34.72 5.66
CA TYR A 508 5.45 -34.17 6.07
C TYR A 508 5.28 -32.90 6.91
N ILE A 509 4.37 -32.01 6.52
CA ILE A 509 4.01 -30.82 7.31
C ILE A 509 3.45 -31.25 8.68
N GLU A 510 2.52 -32.21 8.73
CA GLU A 510 1.97 -32.73 9.99
C GLU A 510 3.07 -33.30 10.92
N GLU A 511 4.10 -33.96 10.37
CA GLU A 511 5.24 -34.48 11.14
C GLU A 511 6.14 -33.37 11.69
N VAL A 512 6.38 -32.31 10.90
CA VAL A 512 7.13 -31.11 11.30
C VAL A 512 6.39 -30.37 12.43
N CYS A 513 5.09 -30.11 12.25
CA CYS A 513 4.25 -29.45 13.26
C CYS A 513 4.21 -30.22 14.59
N LYS A 514 4.11 -31.56 14.56
CA LYS A 514 4.10 -32.39 15.78
C LYS A 514 5.40 -32.34 16.57
N LYS A 515 6.52 -32.10 15.90
CA LYS A 515 7.84 -32.02 16.54
C LYS A 515 8.18 -30.60 17.01
N GLU A 516 7.38 -29.60 16.60
CA GLU A 516 7.68 -28.17 16.77
C GLU A 516 9.10 -27.81 16.29
N ASP A 517 9.58 -28.52 15.27
CA ASP A 517 10.93 -28.40 14.72
C ASP A 517 10.80 -28.02 13.25
N LEU A 518 11.03 -26.74 12.96
CA LEU A 518 11.13 -26.19 11.62
C LEU A 518 12.52 -25.58 11.45
N ASN A 519 13.36 -26.26 10.66
CA ASN A 519 14.69 -25.82 10.28
C ASN A 519 14.83 -25.64 8.77
N GLU A 520 15.95 -25.06 8.35
CA GLU A 520 16.21 -24.71 6.95
C GLU A 520 16.08 -25.90 5.99
N THR A 521 16.55 -27.09 6.37
CA THR A 521 16.41 -28.31 5.55
C THR A 521 14.96 -28.77 5.41
N GLN A 522 14.15 -28.62 6.46
CA GLN A 522 12.72 -28.93 6.39
C GLN A 522 11.98 -27.92 5.52
N THR A 523 12.29 -26.63 5.67
CA THR A 523 11.76 -25.55 4.83
C THR A 523 12.05 -25.81 3.36
N GLU A 524 13.32 -26.05 3.00
CA GLU A 524 13.74 -26.36 1.63
C GLU A 524 13.00 -27.58 1.07
N ARG A 525 12.83 -28.63 1.88
CA ARG A 525 12.09 -29.83 1.45
C ARG A 525 10.61 -29.55 1.20
N ILE A 526 9.95 -28.75 2.04
CA ILE A 526 8.56 -28.35 1.85
C ILE A 526 8.41 -27.53 0.57
N THR A 527 9.29 -26.55 0.36
CA THR A 527 9.36 -25.72 -0.86
C THR A 527 9.52 -26.59 -2.11
N ASN A 528 10.49 -27.50 -2.14
CA ASN A 528 10.74 -28.40 -3.27
C ASN A 528 9.54 -29.30 -3.59
N MET A 529 8.84 -29.79 -2.56
CA MET A 529 7.63 -30.59 -2.75
C MET A 529 6.49 -29.75 -3.35
N MET A 530 6.30 -28.52 -2.87
CA MET A 530 5.32 -27.58 -3.44
C MET A 530 5.64 -27.23 -4.89
N GLU A 531 6.91 -26.94 -5.23
CA GLU A 531 7.35 -26.69 -6.60
C GLU A 531 6.99 -27.86 -7.51
N SER A 532 7.33 -29.09 -7.10
CA SER A 532 7.04 -30.29 -7.89
C SER A 532 5.54 -30.47 -8.14
N ILE A 533 4.70 -30.18 -7.15
CA ILE A 533 3.24 -30.24 -7.28
C ILE A 533 2.75 -29.17 -8.26
N ILE A 534 3.15 -27.92 -8.06
CA ILE A 534 2.72 -26.78 -8.90
C ILE A 534 3.16 -27.00 -10.34
N LYS A 535 4.42 -27.37 -10.59
CA LYS A 535 4.95 -27.69 -11.92
C LYS A 535 4.18 -28.80 -12.62
N THR A 536 3.73 -29.80 -11.87
CA THR A 536 2.89 -30.89 -12.41
C THR A 536 1.50 -30.37 -12.82
N LEU A 537 0.90 -29.49 -12.02
CA LEU A 537 -0.43 -28.93 -12.26
C LEU A 537 -0.45 -27.75 -13.26
N SER A 538 0.66 -27.06 -13.47
CA SER A 538 0.71 -25.87 -14.34
C SER A 538 0.75 -26.22 -15.82
N TYR A 539 0.10 -25.42 -16.67
CA TYR A 539 0.20 -25.59 -18.12
C TYR A 539 1.61 -25.22 -18.58
N ASN A 540 2.09 -24.04 -18.15
CA ASN A 540 3.48 -23.69 -18.27
C ASN A 540 4.30 -24.51 -17.27
N LYS A 541 5.26 -25.30 -17.78
CA LYS A 541 6.12 -26.16 -16.96
C LYS A 541 7.38 -25.45 -16.48
N ASP A 542 7.67 -24.26 -16.99
CA ASP A 542 8.77 -23.43 -16.54
C ASP A 542 8.30 -22.60 -15.34
N VAL A 543 8.41 -23.23 -14.17
CA VAL A 543 7.95 -22.71 -12.87
C VAL A 543 9.03 -22.91 -11.82
N GLU A 544 9.22 -21.89 -11.01
CA GLU A 544 10.05 -21.88 -9.81
C GLU A 544 9.19 -21.47 -8.61
N VAL A 545 9.43 -22.09 -7.45
CA VAL A 545 8.71 -21.76 -6.20
C VAL A 545 9.70 -21.45 -5.10
N GLU A 546 9.51 -20.30 -4.46
CA GLU A 546 10.28 -19.86 -3.30
C GLU A 546 9.34 -19.67 -2.11
N CYS A 547 9.84 -19.93 -0.90
CA CYS A 547 9.09 -19.67 0.32
C CYS A 547 9.87 -18.78 1.26
N ALA A 548 9.23 -17.74 1.77
CA ALA A 548 9.79 -16.82 2.75
C ALA A 548 9.03 -16.89 4.08
N SER A 549 9.75 -16.58 5.16
CA SER A 549 9.19 -16.45 6.52
C SER A 549 8.31 -17.63 6.96
N MET A 550 8.73 -18.86 6.63
CA MET A 550 7.98 -20.06 6.99
C MET A 550 8.00 -20.26 8.51
N GLU A 551 6.81 -20.36 9.11
CA GLU A 551 6.65 -20.57 10.55
C GLU A 551 5.52 -21.57 10.87
N ILE A 552 5.65 -22.21 12.03
CA ILE A 552 4.59 -23.06 12.58
C ILE A 552 3.65 -22.15 13.38
N GLY A 553 2.35 -22.27 13.13
CA GLY A 553 1.34 -21.54 13.89
C GLY A 553 0.02 -22.29 14.01
N GLU A 554 -0.90 -21.72 14.77
CA GLU A 554 -2.24 -22.28 14.97
C GLU A 554 -3.22 -21.69 13.96
N ARG A 555 -4.00 -22.55 13.31
CA ARG A 555 -5.14 -22.15 12.50
C ARG A 555 -6.27 -21.64 13.40
N SER A 556 -7.26 -20.95 12.81
CA SER A 556 -8.44 -20.45 13.53
C SER A 556 -9.31 -21.50 14.25
N ASN A 557 -9.10 -22.80 13.98
CA ASN A 557 -9.77 -23.90 14.69
C ASN A 557 -8.87 -24.57 15.75
N GLY A 558 -7.69 -24.01 16.04
CA GLY A 558 -6.70 -24.53 17.00
C GLY A 558 -5.80 -25.64 16.44
N ASN A 559 -5.96 -26.06 15.19
CA ASN A 559 -5.06 -27.04 14.58
C ASN A 559 -3.75 -26.37 14.16
N VAL A 560 -2.61 -27.00 14.41
CA VAL A 560 -1.29 -26.51 14.00
C VAL A 560 -1.06 -26.73 12.50
N ASP A 561 -0.46 -25.75 11.82
CA ASP A 561 -0.06 -25.79 10.40
C ASP A 561 1.17 -24.89 10.16
N ILE A 562 1.53 -24.74 8.89
CA ILE A 562 2.54 -23.80 8.42
C ILE A 562 1.89 -22.56 7.80
N PHE A 563 2.48 -21.42 8.13
CA PHE A 563 2.23 -20.10 7.55
C PHE A 563 3.52 -19.63 6.85
N THR A 564 3.39 -19.07 5.65
CA THR A 564 4.53 -18.70 4.81
C THR A 564 4.06 -17.86 3.62
N GLU A 565 4.97 -17.05 3.07
CA GLU A 565 4.81 -16.47 1.74
C GLU A 565 5.27 -17.49 0.68
N ILE A 566 4.40 -17.83 -0.27
CA ILE A 566 4.71 -18.75 -1.38
C ILE A 566 4.80 -17.95 -2.69
N SER A 567 6.02 -17.64 -3.11
CA SER A 567 6.30 -17.00 -4.41
C SER A 567 6.35 -18.05 -5.52
N ILE A 568 5.52 -17.88 -6.55
CA ILE A 568 5.45 -18.78 -7.72
C ILE A 568 5.78 -17.98 -8.97
N LYS A 569 6.94 -18.26 -9.58
CA LYS A 569 7.46 -17.56 -10.76
C LYS A 569 7.29 -18.43 -12.00
N TYR A 570 6.86 -17.81 -13.09
CA TYR A 570 6.63 -18.44 -14.39
C TYR A 570 7.46 -17.73 -15.45
N THR A 571 8.17 -18.52 -16.25
CA THR A 571 8.96 -18.00 -17.37
C THR A 571 8.33 -18.40 -18.70
N PHE A 572 8.12 -17.43 -19.60
CA PHE A 572 7.63 -17.70 -20.95
C PHE A 572 8.17 -16.68 -21.95
N ASP A 573 8.73 -17.15 -23.07
CA ASP A 573 9.38 -16.33 -24.09
C ASP A 573 10.35 -15.29 -23.49
N GLY A 574 11.22 -15.76 -22.58
CA GLY A 574 12.25 -14.94 -21.91
C GLY A 574 11.73 -13.91 -20.91
N VAL A 575 10.43 -13.90 -20.61
CA VAL A 575 9.82 -12.96 -19.66
C VAL A 575 9.37 -13.72 -18.42
N GLU A 576 9.75 -13.22 -17.25
CA GLU A 576 9.40 -13.79 -15.96
C GLU A 576 8.27 -12.98 -15.29
N ASN A 577 7.23 -13.67 -14.83
CA ASN A 577 6.13 -13.11 -14.03
C ASN A 577 5.66 -14.13 -13.01
N GLY A 578 5.07 -13.68 -11.91
CA GLY A 578 4.59 -14.60 -10.89
C GLY A 578 3.51 -14.03 -9.99
N ILE A 579 3.10 -14.84 -9.02
CA ILE A 579 2.23 -14.43 -7.92
C ILE A 579 2.85 -14.86 -6.59
N SER A 580 2.55 -14.15 -5.51
CA SER A 580 2.82 -14.61 -4.14
C SER A 580 1.51 -14.94 -3.45
N LEU A 581 1.46 -16.05 -2.73
CA LEU A 581 0.38 -16.40 -1.81
C LEU A 581 0.87 -16.18 -0.38
N ASP A 582 0.31 -15.18 0.30
CA ASP A 582 0.66 -14.84 1.67
C ASP A 582 -0.24 -15.64 2.62
N VAL A 583 0.21 -16.83 3.04
CA VAL A 583 -0.58 -17.75 3.86
C VAL A 583 -0.36 -17.41 5.33
N GLU A 584 -1.29 -16.66 5.91
CA GLU A 584 -1.23 -16.15 7.29
C GLU A 584 -2.31 -16.75 8.18
N GLU A 585 -2.25 -16.47 9.49
CA GLU A 585 -3.29 -16.87 10.43
C GLU A 585 -4.64 -16.23 10.06
N GLY A 586 -5.61 -17.06 9.71
CA GLY A 586 -6.99 -16.63 9.46
C GLY A 586 -7.26 -15.96 8.10
N HIS A 587 -6.22 -15.65 7.32
CA HIS A 587 -6.30 -15.00 6.01
C HIS A 587 -5.28 -15.57 5.00
N THR A 588 -5.57 -15.48 3.70
CA THR A 588 -4.58 -15.76 2.65
C THR A 588 -4.63 -14.64 1.62
N GLY A 589 -3.51 -13.92 1.49
CA GLY A 589 -3.33 -12.84 0.53
C GLY A 589 -2.90 -13.33 -0.85
N LEU A 590 -3.05 -12.47 -1.86
CA LEU A 590 -2.57 -12.72 -3.22
C LEU A 590 -1.92 -11.44 -3.76
N THR A 591 -0.66 -11.54 -4.14
CA THR A 591 0.13 -10.42 -4.69
C THR A 591 0.73 -10.79 -6.05
N LEU A 592 1.05 -9.79 -6.88
CA LEU A 592 1.65 -9.99 -8.20
C LEU A 592 3.15 -9.73 -8.13
N LEU A 593 3.94 -10.70 -8.63
CA LEU A 593 5.38 -10.58 -8.81
C LEU A 593 5.63 -10.18 -10.28
N ALA A 594 5.65 -8.87 -10.54
CA ALA A 594 6.01 -8.36 -11.88
C ALA A 594 7.53 -8.25 -11.98
N LEU A 595 8.18 -9.28 -12.52
CA LEU A 595 9.65 -9.41 -12.52
C LEU A 595 10.30 -8.87 -13.80
N SER A 596 9.57 -8.81 -14.91
CA SER A 596 10.03 -8.24 -16.17
C SER A 596 9.03 -7.24 -16.76
N PRO A 597 9.47 -6.05 -17.23
CA PRO A 597 8.59 -5.10 -17.90
C PRO A 597 8.05 -5.69 -19.21
N CYS A 598 6.79 -5.38 -19.52
CA CYS A 598 6.22 -5.75 -20.82
C CYS A 598 6.91 -4.95 -21.92
N GLU A 599 7.53 -5.60 -22.91
CA GLU A 599 8.25 -4.91 -24.00
C GLU A 599 7.38 -4.65 -25.26
N SER A 600 6.05 -4.79 -25.17
CA SER A 600 5.20 -4.68 -26.36
C SER A 600 5.16 -3.25 -26.91
N VAL A 601 5.75 -3.06 -28.10
CA VAL A 601 5.73 -1.80 -28.86
C VAL A 601 4.30 -1.32 -29.10
N GLN A 602 3.37 -2.22 -29.45
CA GLN A 602 1.96 -1.88 -29.66
C GLN A 602 1.30 -1.29 -28.40
N ILE A 603 1.61 -1.80 -27.21
CA ILE A 603 1.06 -1.28 -25.96
C ILE A 603 1.63 0.13 -25.69
N GLN A 604 2.91 0.36 -25.95
CA GLN A 604 3.52 1.68 -25.84
C GLN A 604 2.88 2.69 -26.80
N GLU A 605 2.65 2.29 -28.06
CA GLU A 605 1.97 3.12 -29.07
C GLU A 605 0.55 3.48 -28.64
N ASN A 606 -0.22 2.52 -28.12
CA ASN A 606 -1.57 2.77 -27.59
C ASN A 606 -1.55 3.76 -26.42
N TYR A 607 -0.57 3.66 -25.51
CA TYR A 607 -0.38 4.65 -24.46
C TYR A 607 -0.06 6.05 -25.02
N GLN A 608 0.80 6.16 -26.05
CA GLN A 608 1.09 7.45 -26.70
C GLN A 608 -0.15 8.03 -27.39
N GLU A 609 -0.97 7.19 -28.03
CA GLU A 609 -2.25 7.60 -28.62
C GLU A 609 -3.17 8.21 -27.57
N ILE A 610 -3.38 7.52 -26.45
CA ILE A 610 -4.19 8.03 -25.33
C ILE A 610 -3.61 9.36 -24.82
N ARG A 611 -2.30 9.45 -24.63
CA ARG A 611 -1.65 10.69 -24.21
C ARG A 611 -1.97 11.85 -25.15
N ASN A 612 -1.90 11.62 -26.46
CA ASN A 612 -2.16 12.65 -27.46
C ASN A 612 -3.63 13.07 -27.50
N ILE A 613 -4.56 12.11 -27.36
CA ILE A 613 -6.01 12.38 -27.31
C ILE A 613 -6.37 13.26 -26.11
N TYR A 614 -5.78 12.98 -24.94
CA TYR A 614 -6.11 13.70 -23.70
C TYR A 614 -5.25 14.95 -23.46
N LYS A 615 -4.19 15.18 -24.24
CA LYS A 615 -3.26 16.32 -24.07
C LYS A 615 -3.96 17.68 -24.10
N SER A 616 -5.03 17.82 -24.88
CA SER A 616 -5.79 19.08 -25.02
C SER A 616 -6.96 19.21 -24.05
N MET A 617 -7.23 18.19 -23.23
CA MET A 617 -8.35 18.20 -22.29
C MET A 617 -7.93 18.88 -20.99
N ASP A 618 -8.29 20.15 -20.82
CA ASP A 618 -7.95 20.96 -19.65
C ASP A 618 -8.98 20.78 -18.53
N SER A 619 -9.06 19.56 -18.00
CA SER A 619 -10.01 19.18 -16.94
C SER A 619 -9.43 18.08 -16.05
N TYR A 620 -10.07 17.84 -14.90
CA TYR A 620 -9.71 16.74 -14.00
C TYR A 620 -9.53 15.40 -14.74
N THR A 621 -10.46 15.05 -15.63
CA THR A 621 -10.36 13.83 -16.45
C THR A 621 -9.09 13.83 -17.31
N GLY A 622 -8.79 14.95 -17.97
CA GLY A 622 -7.58 15.09 -18.78
C GLY A 622 -6.30 14.91 -17.96
N TYR A 623 -6.25 15.52 -16.78
CA TYR A 623 -5.06 15.46 -15.92
C TYR A 623 -4.82 14.07 -15.33
N ILE A 624 -5.87 13.40 -14.84
CA ILE A 624 -5.73 12.07 -14.23
C ILE A 624 -5.33 11.02 -15.26
N VAL A 625 -5.92 11.06 -16.47
CA VAL A 625 -5.56 10.17 -17.57
C VAL A 625 -4.12 10.44 -18.03
N THR A 626 -3.76 11.70 -18.24
CA THR A 626 -2.41 12.06 -18.69
C THR A 626 -1.35 11.66 -17.67
N GLN A 627 -1.62 11.81 -16.36
CA GLN A 627 -0.70 11.36 -15.32
C GLN A 627 -0.55 9.83 -15.31
N TYR A 628 -1.67 9.10 -15.38
CA TYR A 628 -1.65 7.64 -15.45
C TYR A 628 -0.82 7.14 -16.64
N VAL A 629 -1.13 7.63 -17.84
CA VAL A 629 -0.42 7.26 -19.06
C VAL A 629 1.06 7.62 -19.01
N THR A 630 1.40 8.78 -18.44
CA THR A 630 2.81 9.19 -18.28
C THR A 630 3.55 8.27 -17.31
N ALA A 631 2.92 7.89 -16.19
CA ALA A 631 3.51 6.94 -15.24
C ALA A 631 3.74 5.57 -15.91
N GLU A 632 2.74 5.06 -16.62
CA GLU A 632 2.83 3.79 -17.35
C GLU A 632 3.93 3.83 -18.43
N LEU A 633 4.01 4.89 -19.24
CA LEU A 633 5.06 5.07 -20.24
C LEU A 633 6.47 5.14 -19.64
N ASN A 634 6.61 5.72 -18.44
CA ASN A 634 7.88 5.74 -17.74
C ASN A 634 8.29 4.36 -17.24
N ASN A 635 7.31 3.51 -16.84
CA ASN A 635 7.55 2.12 -16.44
C ASN A 635 8.12 1.25 -17.56
N PHE A 636 7.89 1.59 -18.83
CA PHE A 636 8.52 0.90 -19.96
C PHE A 636 9.98 1.27 -20.19
N LYS A 637 10.42 2.45 -19.73
CA LYS A 637 11.73 3.02 -20.10
C LYS A 637 12.82 2.80 -19.06
N LYS A 638 12.45 2.45 -17.83
CA LYS A 638 13.31 2.49 -16.67
C LYS A 638 13.36 1.13 -15.99
N ASN A 639 14.50 0.78 -15.43
CA ASN A 639 14.64 -0.39 -14.57
C ASN A 639 14.22 -0.04 -13.13
N CYS A 640 14.02 -1.05 -12.28
CA CYS A 640 13.57 -0.85 -10.89
C CYS A 640 14.42 0.14 -10.09
N PHE A 641 15.75 0.13 -10.26
CA PHE A 641 16.66 1.04 -9.57
C PHE A 641 16.42 2.52 -9.97
N THR A 642 16.32 2.79 -11.27
CA THR A 642 16.04 4.15 -11.77
C THR A 642 14.64 4.64 -11.38
N HIS A 643 13.67 3.74 -11.25
CA HIS A 643 12.34 4.09 -10.73
C HIS A 643 12.36 4.56 -9.27
N LEU A 644 13.15 3.90 -8.41
CA LEU A 644 13.23 4.28 -7.01
C LEU A 644 13.95 5.63 -6.82
N ASN A 645 14.96 5.92 -7.63
CA ASN A 645 15.66 7.21 -7.58
C ASN A 645 14.77 8.38 -8.02
N ASP A 646 14.06 8.25 -9.15
CA ASP A 646 13.03 9.22 -9.57
C ASP A 646 11.98 9.49 -8.47
N PHE A 647 11.62 8.43 -7.75
CA PHE A 647 10.65 8.51 -6.66
C PHE A 647 11.22 9.27 -5.47
N LYS A 648 12.47 8.99 -5.08
CA LYS A 648 13.20 9.74 -4.04
C LYS A 648 13.32 11.23 -4.39
N GLU A 649 13.69 11.57 -5.62
CA GLU A 649 13.78 12.97 -6.07
C GLU A 649 12.44 13.71 -5.95
N LYS A 650 11.32 13.04 -6.24
CA LYS A 650 9.98 13.63 -6.06
C LYS A 650 9.66 13.86 -4.58
N ILE A 651 10.03 12.93 -3.70
CA ILE A 651 9.86 13.09 -2.26
C ILE A 651 10.66 14.29 -1.77
N ASP A 652 11.95 14.35 -2.12
CA ASP A 652 12.83 15.46 -1.72
C ASP A 652 12.29 16.80 -2.22
N THR A 653 11.78 16.85 -3.46
CA THR A 653 11.12 18.04 -4.00
C THR A 653 9.93 18.45 -3.12
N ILE A 654 9.05 17.52 -2.75
CA ILE A 654 7.87 17.80 -1.91
C ILE A 654 8.26 18.25 -0.50
N LEU A 655 9.29 17.64 0.11
CA LEU A 655 9.76 17.97 1.45
C LEU A 655 10.42 19.35 1.51
N ASN A 656 11.10 19.76 0.43
CA ASN A 656 11.75 21.06 0.31
C ASN A 656 10.79 22.19 -0.07
N GLU A 657 9.54 21.89 -0.45
CA GLU A 657 8.53 22.91 -0.68
C GLU A 657 8.11 23.61 0.62
N LYS A 658 8.00 24.94 0.60
CA LYS A 658 7.60 25.76 1.77
C LYS A 658 6.26 25.34 2.39
N THR A 659 5.33 24.84 1.58
CA THR A 659 3.99 24.43 2.03
C THR A 659 3.94 22.99 2.51
N LYS A 660 4.96 22.16 2.20
CA LYS A 660 5.04 20.72 2.51
C LYS A 660 3.72 20.00 2.29
N ASN A 661 3.13 20.20 1.11
CA ASN A 661 1.79 19.70 0.84
C ASN A 661 1.79 18.16 0.69
N ILE A 662 1.52 17.47 1.80
CA ILE A 662 1.46 16.00 1.89
C ILE A 662 0.49 15.39 0.88
N CYS A 663 -0.56 16.12 0.47
CA CYS A 663 -1.50 15.59 -0.53
C CYS A 663 -0.82 15.27 -1.87
N LYS A 664 0.31 15.92 -2.20
CA LYS A 664 1.13 15.58 -3.37
C LYS A 664 1.70 14.15 -3.29
N MET A 665 2.02 13.68 -2.09
CA MET A 665 2.54 12.32 -1.86
C MET A 665 1.50 11.24 -2.14
N PHE A 666 0.22 11.57 -2.21
CA PHE A 666 -0.80 10.61 -2.62
C PHE A 666 -0.91 10.43 -4.14
N LEU A 667 -0.28 11.32 -4.93
CA LEU A 667 -0.31 11.31 -6.39
C LEU A 667 0.91 10.63 -7.03
N ILE A 668 1.95 10.28 -6.26
CA ILE A 668 3.20 9.69 -6.78
C ILE A 668 3.09 8.17 -7.05
N GLY A 669 1.87 7.65 -7.15
CA GLY A 669 1.56 6.23 -7.38
C GLY A 669 1.08 5.52 -6.11
N LYS A 670 0.56 4.31 -6.28
CA LYS A 670 0.05 3.50 -5.17
C LYS A 670 1.22 3.01 -4.30
N LEU A 671 1.20 3.34 -3.01
CA LEU A 671 2.28 3.03 -2.06
C LEU A 671 2.05 1.66 -1.40
N ILE A 672 2.23 0.58 -2.17
CA ILE A 672 2.13 -0.79 -1.63
C ILE A 672 3.50 -1.31 -1.22
N ASP A 673 4.51 -1.05 -2.06
CA ASP A 673 5.82 -1.65 -1.94
C ASP A 673 6.63 -1.12 -0.76
N THR A 674 7.37 -2.03 -0.11
CA THR A 674 8.20 -1.74 1.06
C THR A 674 9.29 -0.72 0.74
N ASP A 675 9.94 -0.82 -0.42
CA ASP A 675 11.05 0.05 -0.79
C ASP A 675 10.65 1.53 -0.90
N ARG A 676 9.50 1.85 -1.53
CA ARG A 676 8.97 3.23 -1.59
C ARG A 676 8.52 3.73 -0.22
N LYS A 677 7.90 2.87 0.60
CA LYS A 677 7.55 3.22 1.99
C LYS A 677 8.80 3.57 2.79
N MET A 678 9.86 2.76 2.67
CA MET A 678 11.15 3.02 3.31
C MET A 678 11.81 4.29 2.79
N ALA A 679 11.78 4.54 1.48
CA ALA A 679 12.31 5.78 0.92
C ALA A 679 11.63 7.04 1.50
N ILE A 680 10.33 6.98 1.77
CA ILE A 680 9.60 8.06 2.45
C ILE A 680 10.07 8.22 3.90
N ILE A 681 10.19 7.11 4.65
CA ILE A 681 10.65 7.12 6.05
C ILE A 681 12.08 7.67 6.14
N ASP A 682 12.99 7.20 5.28
CA ASP A 682 14.38 7.64 5.20
C ASP A 682 14.45 9.15 4.92
N ALA A 683 13.70 9.64 3.92
CA ALA A 683 13.66 11.06 3.58
C ALA A 683 13.11 11.92 4.73
N PHE A 684 12.05 11.45 5.41
CA PHE A 684 11.53 12.12 6.60
C PHE A 684 12.57 12.18 7.72
N MET A 685 13.24 11.08 8.01
CA MET A 685 14.26 11.00 9.06
C MET A 685 15.45 11.92 8.78
N ILE A 686 15.90 11.96 7.53
CA ILE A 686 16.94 12.91 7.08
C ILE A 686 16.47 14.35 7.30
N TYR A 687 15.24 14.65 6.88
CA TYR A 687 14.65 15.98 7.04
C TYR A 687 14.59 16.43 8.51
N THR A 688 14.14 15.55 9.41
CA THR A 688 13.96 15.89 10.83
C THR A 688 15.24 15.88 11.66
N ILE A 689 16.38 15.50 11.08
CA ILE A 689 17.68 15.69 11.71
C ILE A 689 18.01 17.19 11.82
N GLU A 690 17.71 18.00 10.81
CA GLU A 690 17.92 19.46 10.84
C GLU A 690 16.70 20.23 11.34
N GLU A 691 15.52 19.83 10.88
CA GLU A 691 14.29 20.58 11.08
C GLU A 691 13.43 19.92 12.15
N TYR A 692 13.24 20.59 13.28
CA TYR A 692 12.34 20.07 14.31
C TYR A 692 10.88 20.17 13.85
N LEU A 693 10.24 19.01 13.74
CA LEU A 693 8.79 18.90 13.62
C LEU A 693 8.16 18.54 14.96
N ALA A 694 6.97 19.09 15.24
CA ALA A 694 6.20 18.68 16.40
C ALA A 694 5.63 17.25 16.19
N PRO A 695 5.40 16.47 17.25
CA PRO A 695 4.77 15.15 17.14
C PRO A 695 3.39 15.15 16.46
N ASN A 696 2.65 16.25 16.59
CA ASN A 696 1.34 16.44 15.95
C ASN A 696 1.42 17.04 14.54
N ASP A 697 2.63 17.30 14.02
CA ASP A 697 2.81 17.78 12.66
C ASP A 697 2.22 16.78 11.66
N PRO A 698 1.52 17.25 10.61
CA PRO A 698 0.96 16.35 9.60
C PRO A 698 2.00 15.42 8.97
N LEU A 699 3.24 15.87 8.72
CA LEU A 699 4.25 15.04 8.08
C LEU A 699 4.75 13.93 9.04
N THR A 700 4.85 14.23 10.33
CA THR A 700 5.13 13.22 11.37
C THR A 700 4.06 12.14 11.39
N ARG A 701 2.78 12.53 11.39
CA ARG A 701 1.65 11.58 11.42
C ARG A 701 1.57 10.74 10.15
N PHE A 702 1.75 11.35 8.99
CA PHE A 702 1.82 10.65 7.71
C PHE A 702 2.92 9.58 7.71
N THR A 703 4.14 9.94 8.13
CA THR A 703 5.26 8.98 8.17
C THR A 703 5.05 7.89 9.21
N SER A 704 4.46 8.22 10.36
CA SER A 704 4.08 7.23 11.39
C SER A 704 3.04 6.23 10.88
N ASN A 705 2.09 6.68 10.05
CA ASN A 705 1.12 5.79 9.41
C ASN A 705 1.77 4.87 8.37
N ILE A 706 2.73 5.37 7.59
CA ILE A 706 3.51 4.54 6.67
C ILE A 706 4.31 3.48 7.44
N LEU A 707 5.02 3.87 8.49
CA LEU A 707 5.75 2.95 9.36
C LEU A 707 4.82 1.87 9.94
N GLY A 708 3.65 2.27 10.43
CA GLY A 708 2.64 1.35 10.96
C GLY A 708 2.03 0.40 9.91
N SER A 709 2.25 0.63 8.62
CA SER A 709 1.80 -0.24 7.54
C SER A 709 2.81 -1.32 7.14
N LEU A 710 4.01 -1.30 7.73
CA LEU A 710 5.07 -2.27 7.50
C LEU A 710 4.95 -3.45 8.47
N THR A 711 5.37 -4.64 8.05
CA THR A 711 5.47 -5.84 8.88
C THR A 711 6.70 -5.76 9.80
N LEU A 712 6.62 -4.96 10.87
CA LEU A 712 7.79 -4.67 11.73
C LEU A 712 8.28 -5.86 12.57
N ASN A 713 7.56 -6.98 12.58
CA ASN A 713 8.02 -8.26 13.13
C ASN A 713 8.85 -9.07 12.13
N ASP A 714 8.82 -8.75 10.83
CA ASP A 714 9.74 -9.33 9.85
C ASP A 714 11.14 -8.75 10.07
N SER A 715 12.13 -9.64 10.18
CA SER A 715 13.50 -9.26 10.48
C SER A 715 14.13 -8.41 9.37
N ILE A 716 13.83 -8.68 8.10
CA ILE A 716 14.41 -7.95 6.95
C ILE A 716 13.85 -6.53 6.93
N THR A 717 12.53 -6.40 7.03
CA THR A 717 11.82 -5.12 7.10
C THR A 717 12.29 -4.31 8.31
N TRP A 718 12.42 -4.95 9.48
CA TRP A 718 12.93 -4.28 10.68
C TRP A 718 14.37 -3.80 10.51
N CYS A 719 15.26 -4.61 9.92
CA CYS A 719 16.64 -4.21 9.61
C CYS A 719 16.70 -2.98 8.70
N GLN A 720 15.75 -2.84 7.76
CA GLN A 720 15.68 -1.66 6.91
C GLN A 720 15.21 -0.40 7.68
N VAL A 721 14.33 -0.52 8.67
CA VAL A 721 13.89 0.61 9.52
C VAL A 721 15.01 1.03 10.47
N ILE A 722 15.62 0.06 11.16
CA ILE A 722 16.52 0.30 12.29
C ILE A 722 17.82 0.99 11.84
N LYS A 723 18.29 0.78 10.60
CA LYS A 723 19.57 1.32 10.10
C LYS A 723 19.68 2.85 10.17
N MET A 724 18.57 3.58 10.05
CA MET A 724 18.55 5.05 10.08
C MET A 724 18.41 5.62 11.50
N LEU A 725 17.82 4.87 12.43
CA LEU A 725 17.52 5.36 13.79
C LEU A 725 18.78 5.84 14.54
N PRO A 726 19.95 5.17 14.44
CA PRO A 726 21.19 5.64 15.09
C PRO A 726 21.63 7.04 14.69
N PHE A 727 21.30 7.50 13.48
CA PHE A 727 21.71 8.82 12.99
C PHE A 727 20.78 9.95 13.46
N HIS A 728 19.68 9.63 14.14
CA HIS A 728 18.63 10.57 14.50
C HIS A 728 18.40 10.64 16.01
N GLY A 729 18.96 11.65 16.68
CA GLY A 729 18.96 11.73 18.16
C GLY A 729 17.59 11.82 18.88
N ASN A 730 16.48 12.02 18.16
CA ASN A 730 15.13 12.15 18.74
C ASN A 730 14.07 11.21 18.12
N TRP A 731 14.46 10.11 17.49
CA TRP A 731 13.54 9.31 16.67
C TRP A 731 12.37 8.72 17.50
N GLN A 732 12.60 8.40 18.78
CA GLN A 732 11.57 7.86 19.68
C GLN A 732 10.41 8.85 19.89
N LYS A 733 10.65 10.16 19.74
CA LYS A 733 9.58 11.19 19.82
C LYS A 733 8.68 11.16 18.60
N TYR A 734 9.22 10.82 17.44
CA TYR A 734 8.48 10.72 16.18
C TYR A 734 7.75 9.38 16.05
N PHE A 735 8.32 8.31 16.60
CA PHE A 735 7.78 6.95 16.52
C PHE A 735 7.55 6.30 17.90
N PRO A 736 6.70 6.89 18.77
CA PRO A 736 6.48 6.36 20.12
C PRO A 736 5.81 4.97 20.13
N LYS A 737 5.08 4.62 19.06
CA LYS A 737 4.40 3.33 18.89
C LYS A 737 5.37 2.16 18.64
N LEU A 738 6.66 2.43 18.45
CA LEU A 738 7.70 1.40 18.43
C LEU A 738 8.01 0.83 19.82
N GLY A 739 7.50 1.44 20.89
CA GLY A 739 7.59 0.91 22.25
C GLY A 739 8.92 1.17 22.96
N PHE A 740 9.80 1.98 22.38
CA PHE A 740 11.07 2.39 23.00
C PHE A 740 10.88 3.64 23.85
N LYS A 741 11.41 3.63 25.07
CA LYS A 741 11.39 4.80 25.96
C LYS A 741 12.33 5.88 25.43
N PRO A 742 12.07 7.18 25.70
CA PRO A 742 13.04 8.23 25.41
C PRO A 742 14.40 7.92 26.05
N GLY A 743 15.47 7.91 25.23
CA GLY A 743 16.82 7.56 25.68
C GLY A 743 17.11 6.06 25.73
N GLU A 744 16.14 5.19 25.47
CA GLU A 744 16.40 3.76 25.31
C GLU A 744 17.14 3.48 24.01
N HIS A 745 18.26 2.77 24.11
CA HIS A 745 19.09 2.40 22.98
C HIS A 745 18.62 1.09 22.33
N LEU A 746 18.92 0.95 21.04
CA LEU A 746 18.70 -0.26 20.27
C LEU A 746 19.70 -1.35 20.70
N SER A 747 19.33 -2.62 20.54
CA SER A 747 20.28 -3.71 20.79
C SER A 747 21.35 -3.69 19.71
N GLU A 748 22.62 -3.78 20.12
CA GLU A 748 23.75 -3.81 19.19
C GLU A 748 23.73 -5.01 18.25
N VAL A 749 23.12 -6.11 18.67
CA VAL A 749 22.98 -7.34 17.87
C VAL A 749 22.08 -7.12 16.65
N GLU A 750 21.26 -6.07 16.67
CA GLU A 750 20.36 -5.70 15.57
C GLU A 750 21.01 -4.70 14.60
N ILE A 751 22.16 -4.14 14.96
CA ILE A 751 22.84 -3.10 14.19
C ILE A 751 23.97 -3.73 13.37
N PHE A 752 23.83 -3.71 12.05
CA PHE A 752 24.86 -4.20 11.14
C PHE A 752 25.81 -3.09 10.73
N GLN A 753 27.12 -3.30 10.96
CA GLN A 753 28.16 -2.32 10.64
C GLN A 753 28.17 -1.94 9.14
N LEU A 754 27.91 -2.89 8.24
CA LEU A 754 27.87 -2.63 6.80
C LEU A 754 26.72 -1.70 6.43
N ASP A 755 25.53 -1.90 6.99
CA ASP A 755 24.35 -1.06 6.74
C ASP A 755 24.57 0.37 7.25
N LEU A 756 25.13 0.52 8.45
CA LEU A 756 25.50 1.83 8.98
C LEU A 756 26.53 2.53 8.10
N SER A 757 27.53 1.79 7.62
CA SER A 757 28.58 2.34 6.76
C SER A 757 28.01 2.82 5.43
N TYR A 758 27.08 2.06 4.84
CA TYR A 758 26.41 2.43 3.60
C TYR A 758 25.53 3.67 3.78
N VAL A 759 24.72 3.72 4.84
CA VAL A 759 23.91 4.89 5.19
C VAL A 759 24.79 6.12 5.38
N TYR A 760 25.84 6.00 6.19
CA TYR A 760 26.73 7.11 6.48
C TYR A 760 27.50 7.59 5.23
N GLN A 761 27.96 6.66 4.39
CA GLN A 761 28.57 7.00 3.10
C GLN A 761 27.60 7.77 2.21
N SER A 762 26.35 7.31 2.11
CA SER A 762 25.32 8.03 1.34
C SER A 762 25.10 9.44 1.89
N ILE A 763 25.11 9.62 3.21
CA ILE A 763 24.99 10.94 3.85
C ILE A 763 26.16 11.84 3.46
N VAL A 764 27.40 11.36 3.60
CA VAL A 764 28.62 12.14 3.28
C VAL A 764 28.68 12.56 1.81
N ILE A 765 28.19 11.72 0.89
CA ILE A 765 28.20 12.00 -0.55
C ILE A 765 27.18 13.06 -0.94
N HIS A 766 25.98 13.03 -0.36
CA HIS A 766 24.83 13.80 -0.86
C HIS A 766 24.47 15.03 -0.01
N TYR A 767 25.00 15.16 1.21
CA TYR A 767 24.62 16.22 2.14
C TYR A 767 25.82 17.09 2.57
N PRO A 768 25.58 18.34 3.00
CA PRO A 768 26.65 19.23 3.47
C PRO A 768 27.48 18.65 4.62
N VAL A 769 28.71 19.16 4.78
CA VAL A 769 29.63 18.77 5.86
C VAL A 769 28.99 18.88 7.24
N SER A 770 28.32 20.00 7.53
CA SER A 770 27.65 20.23 8.82
C SER A 770 26.58 19.19 9.12
N PHE A 771 25.82 18.74 8.11
CA PHE A 771 24.81 17.69 8.26
C PHE A 771 25.47 16.33 8.56
N SER A 772 26.52 16.00 7.81
CA SER A 772 27.30 14.77 7.99
C SER A 772 27.98 14.70 9.36
N VAL A 773 28.46 15.83 9.87
CA VAL A 773 29.02 15.96 11.23
C VAL A 773 27.92 15.73 12.26
N LYS A 774 26.77 16.38 12.13
CA LYS A 774 25.64 16.24 13.06
C LYS A 774 25.14 14.79 13.16
N THR A 775 25.01 14.10 12.03
CA THR A 775 24.58 12.70 11.98
C THR A 775 25.59 11.76 12.62
N LEU A 776 26.89 11.95 12.36
CA LEU A 776 27.96 11.23 13.05
C LEU A 776 27.93 11.49 14.57
N CYS A 777 27.74 12.74 14.99
CA CYS A 777 27.63 13.11 16.39
C CYS A 777 26.43 12.46 17.07
N ASN A 778 25.28 12.38 16.40
CA ASN A 778 24.11 11.64 16.92
C ASN A 778 24.42 10.16 17.12
N TYR A 779 25.10 9.54 16.15
CA TYR A 779 25.52 8.14 16.23
C TYR A 779 26.47 7.89 17.41
N LEU A 780 27.49 8.74 17.59
CA LEU A 780 28.46 8.62 18.68
C LEU A 780 27.84 8.82 20.06
N LYS A 781 26.69 9.48 20.17
CA LYS A 781 25.98 9.65 21.46
C LYS A 781 25.21 8.42 21.91
N ILE A 782 25.17 7.35 21.11
CA ILE A 782 24.54 6.10 21.49
C ILE A 782 25.47 5.36 22.45
N ASP A 783 24.96 5.01 23.63
CA ASP A 783 25.71 4.17 24.56
C ASP A 783 25.81 2.74 24.02
N MET A 784 27.02 2.40 23.58
CA MET A 784 27.36 1.09 23.04
C MET A 784 28.39 0.39 23.95
N VAL A 785 28.08 -0.86 24.31
CA VAL A 785 28.98 -1.86 24.89
C VAL A 785 30.05 -2.28 23.86
N ASN A 786 29.68 -2.58 22.62
CA ASN A 786 30.63 -2.93 21.56
C ASN A 786 31.35 -1.69 21.05
N ARG A 787 32.55 -1.44 21.61
CA ARG A 787 33.36 -0.27 21.25
C ARG A 787 33.88 -0.31 19.81
N ASN A 788 34.09 -1.49 19.25
CA ASN A 788 34.46 -1.61 17.84
C ASN A 788 33.36 -1.03 16.95
N LEU A 789 32.11 -1.43 17.20
CA LEU A 789 30.94 -0.89 16.50
C LEU A 789 30.81 0.62 16.72
N HIS A 790 30.92 1.08 17.97
CA HIS A 790 30.82 2.50 18.32
C HIS A 790 31.80 3.39 17.54
N TYR A 791 33.05 2.97 17.37
CA TYR A 791 34.04 3.74 16.62
C TYR A 791 34.01 3.45 15.10
N SER A 792 33.16 2.54 14.62
CA SER A 792 33.20 2.01 13.23
C SER A 792 33.10 3.03 12.12
N LEU A 793 32.25 4.03 12.30
CA LEU A 793 32.12 5.07 11.30
C LEU A 793 33.36 5.96 11.23
N LEU A 794 34.09 6.17 12.34
CA LEU A 794 35.25 7.06 12.42
C LEU A 794 36.50 6.52 11.69
N TYR A 795 36.55 5.22 11.40
CA TYR A 795 37.62 4.62 10.60
C TYR A 795 37.14 4.11 9.23
N SER A 796 35.89 4.44 8.85
CA SER A 796 35.35 4.13 7.53
C SER A 796 35.95 5.01 6.43
N SER A 797 35.86 4.55 5.18
CA SER A 797 36.20 5.37 4.00
C SER A 797 35.39 6.66 3.94
N ALA A 798 34.11 6.62 4.34
CA ALA A 798 33.23 7.78 4.38
C ALA A 798 33.72 8.85 5.37
N ASN A 799 34.24 8.46 6.55
CA ASN A 799 34.81 9.45 7.48
C ASN A 799 36.08 10.09 6.93
N ARG A 800 36.92 9.33 6.20
CA ARG A 800 38.07 9.91 5.51
C ARG A 800 37.65 10.94 4.47
N GLU A 801 36.59 10.67 3.70
CA GLU A 801 36.01 11.63 2.77
C GLU A 801 35.51 12.88 3.48
N LEU A 802 34.71 12.73 4.55
CA LEU A 802 34.24 13.85 5.36
C LEU A 802 35.41 14.67 5.93
N PHE A 803 36.42 14.02 6.49
CA PHE A 803 37.60 14.68 7.05
C PHE A 803 38.35 15.50 5.99
N ASN A 804 38.54 14.93 4.79
CA ASN A 804 39.18 15.65 3.69
C ASN A 804 38.35 16.87 3.28
N THR A 805 37.02 16.77 3.26
CA THR A 805 36.15 17.90 2.94
C THR A 805 36.23 18.98 4.03
N ILE A 806 36.13 18.61 5.31
CA ILE A 806 36.32 19.53 6.46
C ILE A 806 37.66 20.27 6.35
N GLN A 807 38.74 19.54 6.07
CA GLN A 807 40.06 20.12 5.90
C GLN A 807 40.12 21.09 4.72
N ASN A 808 39.53 20.72 3.57
CA ASN A 808 39.54 21.52 2.35
C ASN A 808 38.71 22.81 2.49
N GLU A 809 37.62 22.77 3.26
CA GLU A 809 36.79 23.92 3.58
C GLU A 809 37.36 24.78 4.72
N GLY A 810 38.36 24.25 5.46
CA GLY A 810 38.94 24.93 6.62
C GLY A 810 38.01 24.95 7.84
N SER A 811 37.03 24.05 7.92
CA SER A 811 36.00 24.04 8.97
C SER A 811 36.50 23.40 10.28
N ILE A 812 37.42 24.09 10.96
CA ILE A 812 37.97 23.64 12.27
C ILE A 812 36.86 23.38 13.29
N ARG A 813 35.79 24.18 13.26
CA ARG A 813 34.64 24.05 14.17
C ARG A 813 34.01 22.67 14.08
N ASP A 814 33.79 22.16 12.87
CA ASP A 814 33.09 20.89 12.68
C ASP A 814 33.97 19.71 13.15
N LEU A 815 35.29 19.78 12.96
CA LEU A 815 36.22 18.79 13.52
C LEU A 815 36.25 18.82 15.06
N LEU A 816 36.24 20.03 15.64
CA LEU A 816 36.18 20.22 17.10
C LEU A 816 34.88 19.69 17.69
N GLU A 817 33.76 19.81 16.96
CA GLU A 817 32.47 19.26 17.37
C GLU A 817 32.52 17.73 17.48
N ILE A 818 33.02 17.04 16.43
CA ILE A 818 33.17 15.58 16.46
C ILE A 818 34.05 15.18 17.63
N ARG A 819 35.20 15.86 17.83
CA ARG A 819 36.08 15.60 18.97
C ARG A 819 35.37 15.79 20.29
N SER A 820 34.63 16.89 20.47
CA SER A 820 33.91 17.15 21.72
C SER A 820 32.96 16.00 22.06
N VAL A 821 32.25 15.46 21.08
CA VAL A 821 31.35 14.32 21.28
C VAL A 821 32.12 13.03 21.58
N ILE A 822 33.24 12.77 20.91
CA ILE A 822 34.12 11.63 21.24
C ILE A 822 34.58 11.72 22.70
N GLU A 823 35.01 12.90 23.14
CA GLU A 823 35.49 13.13 24.51
C GLU A 823 34.35 13.02 25.55
N GLU A 824 33.12 13.40 25.19
CA GLU A 824 31.92 13.26 26.02
C GLU A 824 31.47 11.80 26.18
N THR A 825 31.63 10.99 25.12
CA THR A 825 31.05 9.64 25.01
C THR A 825 32.05 8.51 25.27
N LYS A 826 33.35 8.81 25.32
CA LYS A 826 34.40 7.82 25.62
C LYS A 826 34.26 7.25 27.04
N LYS A 827 34.49 5.95 27.17
CA LYS A 827 34.61 5.22 28.43
C LYS A 827 36.06 5.22 28.91
N THR A 828 36.29 4.89 30.17
CA THR A 828 37.63 4.91 30.80
C THR A 828 38.68 4.13 30.01
N ASP A 829 38.28 3.02 29.39
CA ASP A 829 39.18 2.12 28.66
C ASP A 829 39.27 2.42 27.14
N ASP A 830 38.62 3.49 26.65
CA ASP A 830 38.58 3.83 25.21
C ASP A 830 39.82 4.60 24.72
N LEU A 831 40.85 4.77 25.56
CA LEU A 831 42.03 5.57 25.21
C LEU A 831 42.67 5.10 23.89
N GLY A 832 42.85 3.80 23.70
CA GLY A 832 43.42 3.26 22.46
C GLY A 832 42.54 3.51 21.22
N TRP A 833 41.22 3.39 21.35
CA TRP A 833 40.28 3.65 20.23
C TRP A 833 40.28 5.13 19.84
N THR A 834 40.13 6.01 20.81
CA THR A 834 40.14 7.47 20.58
C THR A 834 41.47 7.94 20.03
N ASN A 835 42.59 7.43 20.57
CA ASN A 835 43.91 7.78 20.08
C ASN A 835 44.15 7.26 18.65
N PHE A 836 43.64 6.08 18.30
CA PHE A 836 43.69 5.57 16.93
C PHE A 836 42.94 6.47 15.94
N VAL A 837 41.76 6.99 16.30
CA VAL A 837 41.03 7.97 15.48
C VAL A 837 41.87 9.24 15.29
N TYR A 838 42.46 9.77 16.35
CA TYR A 838 43.28 11.00 16.28
C TYR A 838 44.56 10.81 15.45
N ILE A 839 45.22 9.65 15.57
CA ILE A 839 46.36 9.29 14.71
C ILE A 839 45.92 9.21 13.25
N SER A 840 44.77 8.59 12.97
CA SER A 840 44.23 8.48 11.61
C SER A 840 43.92 9.84 11.00
N TRP A 841 43.32 10.76 11.76
CA TRP A 841 43.10 12.15 11.36
C TRP A 841 44.41 12.89 11.09
N PHE A 842 45.43 12.72 11.92
CA PHE A 842 46.74 13.32 11.68
C PHE A 842 47.42 12.76 10.41
N ILE A 843 47.30 11.45 10.18
CA ILE A 843 47.77 10.82 8.94
C ILE A 843 47.05 11.42 7.73
N HIS A 844 45.72 11.56 7.79
CA HIS A 844 44.94 12.20 6.72
C HIS A 844 45.36 13.64 6.49
N ALA A 845 45.56 14.41 7.57
CA ALA A 845 46.09 15.78 7.49
C ALA A 845 47.50 15.84 6.88
N CYS A 846 48.35 14.84 7.03
CA CYS A 846 49.67 14.80 6.37
C CYS A 846 49.59 14.31 4.92
N THR A 847 48.62 13.45 4.61
CA THR A 847 48.58 12.70 3.35
C THR A 847 47.63 13.26 2.30
N ASN A 848 46.79 14.23 2.67
CA ASN A 848 45.86 14.90 1.76
C ASN A 848 46.57 15.40 0.47
N LEU A 849 45.80 15.44 -0.62
CA LEU A 849 46.25 15.92 -1.92
C LEU A 849 46.43 17.45 -1.92
N ARG A 850 45.63 18.17 -1.12
CA ARG A 850 45.77 19.61 -0.94
C ARG A 850 46.67 19.95 0.26
N PRO A 851 47.46 21.04 0.19
CA PRO A 851 48.26 21.48 1.32
C PRO A 851 47.39 21.79 2.54
N THR A 852 47.73 21.17 3.67
CA THR A 852 47.07 21.37 4.96
C THR A 852 47.50 22.69 5.58
N SER A 853 46.54 23.45 6.12
CA SER A 853 46.89 24.66 6.87
C SER A 853 47.70 24.30 8.12
N SER A 854 48.66 25.16 8.48
CA SER A 854 49.49 24.95 9.69
C SER A 854 48.64 24.82 10.95
N GLU A 855 47.53 25.55 11.02
CA GLU A 855 46.58 25.49 12.13
C GLU A 855 45.91 24.11 12.24
N PHE A 856 45.39 23.58 11.13
CA PHE A 856 44.71 22.29 11.09
C PHE A 856 45.68 21.11 11.37
N LEU A 857 46.90 21.20 10.86
CA LEU A 857 47.96 20.21 11.12
C LEU A 857 48.37 20.22 12.60
N LYS A 858 48.53 21.41 13.19
CA LYS A 858 48.85 21.56 14.63
C LYS A 858 47.70 21.07 15.50
N LEU A 859 46.46 21.34 15.11
CA LEU A 859 45.26 20.92 15.83
C LEU A 859 45.16 19.39 15.91
N THR A 860 45.26 18.70 14.78
CA THR A 860 45.19 17.24 14.70
C THR A 860 46.37 16.57 15.42
N TYR A 861 47.58 17.14 15.31
CA TYR A 861 48.74 16.71 16.11
C TYR A 861 48.45 16.80 17.61
N ASN A 862 47.81 17.88 18.08
CA ASN A 862 47.53 18.10 19.50
C ASN A 862 46.50 17.12 20.08
N PHE A 863 45.62 16.54 19.26
CA PHE A 863 44.61 15.58 19.75
C PHE A 863 45.22 14.25 20.21
N ILE A 864 46.33 13.83 19.61
CA ILE A 864 46.98 12.54 19.89
C ILE A 864 47.47 12.49 21.36
N CYS A 865 47.19 11.39 22.05
CA CYS A 865 47.82 11.04 23.32
C CYS A 865 49.15 10.32 23.05
N LYS A 866 50.29 10.98 23.34
CA LYS A 866 51.63 10.44 23.03
C LYS A 866 52.13 9.45 24.07
N ASP A 867 51.45 9.34 25.21
CA ASP A 867 51.77 8.40 26.28
C ASP A 867 51.23 7.00 25.99
N ASP A 868 50.20 6.87 25.14
CA ASP A 868 49.51 5.61 24.82
C ASP A 868 49.51 5.30 23.32
N LEU A 869 50.70 5.27 22.72
CA LEU A 869 50.85 4.93 21.30
C LEU A 869 50.79 3.41 21.04
N GLN A 870 51.22 2.59 22.01
CA GLN A 870 51.28 1.13 21.87
C GLN A 870 49.91 0.46 21.78
N SER A 871 48.89 1.01 22.45
CA SER A 871 47.51 0.49 22.38
C SER A 871 46.92 0.55 20.96
N THR A 872 47.53 1.35 20.07
CA THR A 872 47.11 1.54 18.68
C THR A 872 47.83 0.62 17.70
N ASP A 873 48.82 -0.17 18.15
CA ASP A 873 49.61 -1.07 17.30
C ASP A 873 48.75 -2.11 16.58
N ARG A 874 47.69 -2.61 17.24
CA ARG A 874 46.71 -3.55 16.68
C ARG A 874 45.95 -3.03 15.46
N PHE A 875 46.04 -1.74 15.16
CA PHE A 875 45.39 -1.10 14.02
C PHE A 875 46.36 -0.66 12.92
N LYS A 876 47.68 -0.92 13.10
CA LYS A 876 48.71 -0.62 12.11
C LYS A 876 48.51 -1.39 10.80
N ASP A 877 48.03 -2.63 10.89
CA ASP A 877 47.78 -3.52 9.74
C ASP A 877 46.75 -2.96 8.73
N GLY A 878 45.95 -1.97 9.13
CA GLY A 878 44.96 -1.29 8.27
C GLY A 878 45.46 -0.01 7.60
N LEU A 879 46.67 0.47 7.88
CA LEU A 879 47.21 1.72 7.36
C LEU A 879 48.14 1.46 6.16
N PHE A 880 48.00 2.25 5.09
CA PHE A 880 48.90 2.14 3.93
C PHE A 880 50.32 2.62 4.30
N ASP A 881 51.35 1.79 4.09
CA ASP A 881 52.77 2.11 4.31
C ASP A 881 53.19 3.44 3.67
N SER A 882 52.62 3.77 2.51
CA SER A 882 52.85 5.04 1.81
C SER A 882 52.35 6.26 2.59
N HIS A 883 51.24 6.13 3.31
CA HIS A 883 50.69 7.18 4.17
C HIS A 883 51.54 7.37 5.42
N ILE A 884 51.95 6.27 6.07
CA ILE A 884 52.85 6.28 7.24
C ILE A 884 54.16 7.02 6.88
N LYS A 885 54.76 6.67 5.74
CA LYS A 885 55.99 7.31 5.23
C LYS A 885 55.79 8.81 5.00
N LYS A 886 54.71 9.22 4.33
CA LYS A 886 54.42 10.64 4.07
C LYS A 886 54.25 11.41 5.39
N THR A 887 53.51 10.85 6.35
CA THR A 887 53.35 11.42 7.70
C THR A 887 54.67 11.58 8.44
N PHE A 888 55.56 10.59 8.39
CA PHE A 888 56.90 10.67 8.98
C PHE A 888 57.73 11.83 8.41
N TYR A 889 57.75 12.01 7.10
CA TYR A 889 58.46 13.13 6.48
C TYR A 889 57.81 14.48 6.79
N THR A 890 56.46 14.55 6.81
CA THR A 890 55.75 15.76 7.22
C THR A 890 56.09 16.16 8.66
N LEU A 891 56.19 15.20 9.59
CA LEU A 891 56.64 15.46 10.96
C LEU A 891 58.03 16.08 11.01
N LYS A 892 58.98 15.56 10.21
CA LYS A 892 60.35 16.11 10.11
C LYS A 892 60.36 17.51 9.52
N GLU A 893 59.64 17.72 8.42
CA GLU A 893 59.58 19.01 7.72
C GLU A 893 58.91 20.10 8.58
N LYS A 894 57.88 19.75 9.35
CA LYS A 894 57.10 20.68 10.17
C LYS A 894 57.51 20.68 11.65
N LYS A 895 58.73 20.25 11.99
CA LYS A 895 59.22 20.21 13.38
C LYS A 895 59.04 21.54 14.11
N SER A 896 59.41 22.67 13.48
CA SER A 896 59.30 24.01 14.08
C SER A 896 57.86 24.46 14.37
N LEU A 897 56.86 23.84 13.72
CA LEU A 897 55.44 24.10 13.98
C LEU A 897 54.89 23.23 15.11
N LEU A 898 55.36 21.98 15.22
CA LEU A 898 54.78 20.93 16.06
C LEU A 898 55.54 20.67 17.37
N CYS A 899 56.79 21.12 17.47
CA CYS A 899 57.66 20.94 18.63
C CYS A 899 58.17 22.30 19.10
N SER A 900 57.96 22.62 20.38
CA SER A 900 58.59 23.78 21.03
C SER A 900 59.90 23.31 21.66
N GLU A 901 61.03 23.80 21.13
CA GLU A 901 62.37 23.36 21.59
C GLU A 901 62.68 23.82 23.03
N ASP A 902 61.97 24.84 23.52
CA ASP A 902 62.08 25.38 24.88
C ASP A 902 61.20 24.63 25.90
N ASP A 903 60.34 23.71 25.45
CA ASP A 903 59.48 22.88 26.30
C ASP A 903 59.90 21.41 26.22
N ILE A 904 60.56 20.92 27.28
CA ILE A 904 61.04 19.54 27.36
C ILE A 904 59.92 18.50 27.20
N ILE A 905 58.69 18.82 27.63
CA ILE A 905 57.53 17.94 27.48
C ILE A 905 57.14 17.85 26.00
N SER A 906 57.15 18.98 25.29
CA SER A 906 56.91 19.06 23.84
C SER A 906 57.94 18.23 23.06
N VAL A 907 59.22 18.33 23.41
CA VAL A 907 60.31 17.57 22.76
C VAL A 907 60.16 16.06 22.96
N ILE A 908 59.84 15.62 24.18
CA ILE A 908 59.61 14.20 24.49
C ILE A 908 58.40 13.67 23.71
N ALA A 909 57.28 14.41 23.72
CA ALA A 909 56.06 14.03 23.01
C ALA A 909 56.28 13.92 21.49
N TYR A 910 56.96 14.90 20.89
CA TYR A 910 57.31 14.88 19.47
C TYR A 910 58.20 13.67 19.12
N SER A 911 59.23 13.40 19.94
CA SER A 911 60.15 12.28 19.71
C SER A 911 59.46 10.92 19.78
N ARG A 912 58.51 10.75 20.74
CA ARG A 912 57.71 9.53 20.86
C ARG A 912 56.86 9.27 19.61
N LEU A 913 56.16 10.29 19.12
CA LEU A 913 55.33 10.15 17.92
C LEU A 913 56.18 9.91 16.66
N LEU A 914 57.33 10.59 16.55
CA LEU A 914 58.26 10.38 15.44
C LEU A 914 58.77 8.92 15.40
N ASN A 915 59.18 8.38 16.56
CA ASN A 915 59.64 6.99 16.68
C ASN A 915 58.52 5.99 16.40
N TYR A 916 57.28 6.30 16.80
CA TYR A 916 56.12 5.47 16.49
C TYR A 916 55.92 5.30 14.97
N PHE A 917 55.99 6.38 14.20
CA PHE A 917 55.90 6.30 12.74
C PHE A 917 57.14 5.66 12.11
N GLU A 918 58.34 5.94 12.63
CA GLU A 918 59.59 5.34 12.12
C GLU A 918 59.60 3.81 12.26
N SER A 919 59.23 3.32 13.44
CA SER A 919 59.14 1.87 13.73
C SER A 919 58.01 1.16 12.98
N SER A 920 57.07 1.92 12.39
CA SER A 920 55.95 1.40 11.62
C SER A 920 56.22 1.35 10.11
N ILE A 921 57.42 1.75 9.65
CA ILE A 921 57.81 1.65 8.23
C ILE A 921 58.45 0.29 7.98
N SER A 922 57.90 -0.48 7.04
CA SER A 922 58.47 -1.78 6.62
C SER A 922 59.96 -1.67 6.21
N PRO A 923 60.84 -2.58 6.68
CA PRO A 923 62.28 -2.54 6.39
C PRO A 923 62.66 -2.53 4.90
N GLU A 924 61.83 -3.14 4.04
CA GLU A 924 62.04 -3.19 2.59
C GLU A 924 61.98 -1.80 1.90
N TYR A 925 61.36 -0.81 2.55
CA TYR A 925 61.12 0.53 1.97
C TYR A 925 61.98 1.65 2.55
N LEU A 926 62.76 1.37 3.60
CA LEU A 926 63.75 2.29 4.16
C LEU A 926 64.97 2.50 3.24
N ASN A 927 65.20 1.58 2.29
CA ASN A 927 66.40 1.54 1.44
C ASN A 927 66.21 2.04 0.00
N ASN A 928 65.03 2.53 -0.43
CA ASN A 928 64.87 3.01 -1.81
C ASN A 928 63.86 4.18 -1.96
N PRO A 929 64.32 5.42 -2.31
CA PRO A 929 63.43 6.58 -2.43
C PRO A 929 62.68 6.70 -3.77
N ILE A 930 62.98 5.89 -4.78
CA ILE A 930 62.49 6.11 -6.15
C ILE A 930 62.01 4.79 -6.78
N GLN A 931 60.70 4.52 -6.70
CA GLN A 931 59.92 3.91 -7.79
C GLN A 931 58.43 3.90 -7.42
N VAL A 932 57.69 4.83 -8.01
CA VAL A 932 56.23 4.77 -8.15
C VAL A 932 55.95 4.12 -9.49
N ARG A 933 55.34 2.93 -9.51
CA ARG A 933 54.39 2.49 -10.56
C ARG A 933 53.80 1.11 -10.30
N TRP A 934 52.46 1.08 -10.29
CA TRP A 934 51.55 -0.05 -10.55
C TRP A 934 51.67 -1.30 -9.67
N ARG A 935 50.74 -1.42 -8.70
CA ARG A 935 49.97 -2.65 -8.46
C ARG A 935 48.70 -2.32 -7.67
N TYR A 936 47.62 -3.00 -8.03
CA TYR A 936 46.24 -2.94 -7.50
C TYR A 936 45.28 -1.94 -8.16
N ILE A 937 44.92 -2.27 -9.41
CA ILE A 937 43.51 -2.32 -9.83
C ILE A 937 43.11 -3.79 -9.74
N ILE A 938 42.34 -4.17 -8.72
CA ILE A 938 41.17 -5.07 -8.75
C ILE A 938 40.28 -4.59 -7.61
#